data_AF-A0A5K7XFY7-F1
#
_entry.id   AF-A0A5K7XFY7-F1
#
_cell.length_a   1.000
_cell.length_b   1.000
_cell.length_c   1.000
_cell.angle_alpha   90.00
_cell.angle_beta   90.00
_cell.angle_gamma   90.00
#
_symmetry.space_group_name_H-M   'P 1'
#
loop_
_entity.id
_entity.type
_entity.pdbx_description
1 polymer ?
#
loop_
_entity_poly.entity_id
_entity_poly.type
_entity_poly.pdbx_seq_one_letter_code
_entity_poly.pdbx_strand_id
1 'polypeptide(L)'
;MSTKQVRRPLFRLAPLSRRLALEPLEARQLLASDFQLLKDVNTTPAAIGSDPANIVEVGALAFFTASTQANGVELWKSDGTAAGTVLVKDIFPGLTDSSPASLTNVSGTLYFTALDATGGRELWKSDGTEAGTTRVKDIRLGPDDSTPRLLTNVGGTLYFTANDGTGGVELWKSNGTATGTVLVKDIRAGASDSSPSALTNVNGTLYFAANDGTSGIELWKSNGSAAGTVRVKDIRAGSISSGIDKLTNVGGTLYFAASEGSSGVELWKSNGTDAGTVRVKDVTSGATSSSPNNFVDVGGKLYFTAYDGANGGGVWKSDGTEAGTVRVAGGVPGANFTNFGNLRNVGGTLYFVASGQDSGVELWKIDGTNAGTAPILDIRPGSASSFPKYLTNVAGTLFFTANDGTSGDELWKSDGTTIGTTRVKNTPVAAEGSRTPSLRAVGGLLYFSANDGINGRELWISDGSAAGTVPVKEIRYGSMGSTPGNLTKIGQTLYFTANDGTSGEELWKSDGTAAGTVRIKDVNPGALGSSPSHLTEVGGTLYFTADDGTSGRELWKSDGTEAGTVRVKDIAAGSLASLSASSNTFLVNVGGVLYFTASDPNFGMELWKSNGTAAGTTRVKDINPDSDSSPAHLINMGGTLYFTANDGSTGRELWKSDGTLAGTVRVKDIRAGALGAFGSTFLSKQNVLVEVAGILYFNADDGATGRELWKSDGTSAGTVRIKDIEPGVNGSSPANLTKVGDTLYFSSSGRVSGYGLWKSDGTESGTVIVIDSHVDNLASNPRYLTNVGGTLYFAAYDGPGIDDVPSNVELWKSDGTEAGTIRIKDIHAGSLPSYPASLTNVGGRLYFTADDGASGRELWTSDGTEAGTKLVHDFAPGEPGSDPASIVAVNGRLFVVATTEWYGGEIWVANLAEPPLAGDYNRDGVVNGSDFLAWQRQYGSQATPLGSGADGNGNGSVDAGDLTIWKQNFGATAPLLATSAAPSVANDSAAVMAMEPMSNEALAKEDFASPRPASEFAPAEASAVDAFYASGDLMHLFSDARSEAWGRKKRLGSRLRMGA
;
A
#
# COMPACT_ATOMS: atom_id res chain seq x y z
N MET A 1 -63.35 35.17 53.99
CA MET A 1 -63.34 34.55 55.33
C MET A 1 -62.96 33.09 55.21
N SER A 2 -62.30 32.56 56.25
CA SER A 2 -62.16 31.14 56.63
C SER A 2 -61.59 30.10 55.63
N THR A 3 -60.42 29.62 56.02
CA THR A 3 -59.85 28.28 55.83
C THR A 3 -60.85 27.10 55.89
N LYS A 4 -60.47 25.99 55.23
CA LYS A 4 -60.81 24.62 55.69
C LYS A 4 -59.77 23.58 55.22
N GLN A 5 -59.20 22.84 56.17
CA GLN A 5 -58.42 21.61 55.93
C GLN A 5 -59.37 20.46 55.55
N VAL A 6 -58.88 19.48 54.78
CA VAL A 6 -59.41 18.10 54.75
C VAL A 6 -58.25 17.10 54.87
N ARG A 7 -58.50 15.98 55.55
CA ARG A 7 -57.51 15.00 56.01
C ARG A 7 -57.26 13.88 54.99
N ARG A 8 -56.10 13.21 55.10
CA ARG A 8 -55.82 11.90 54.51
C ARG A 8 -56.75 10.80 55.06
N PRO A 9 -56.92 9.70 54.32
CA PRO A 9 -56.84 8.35 54.89
C PRO A 9 -55.66 7.54 54.32
N LEU A 10 -55.32 6.43 54.98
CA LEU A 10 -54.13 5.60 54.70
C LEU A 10 -54.51 4.17 54.24
N PHE A 11 -53.73 3.66 53.29
CA PHE A 11 -53.42 2.25 52.96
C PHE A 11 -54.52 1.18 52.80
N ARG A 12 -54.44 0.50 51.65
CA ARG A 12 -54.19 -0.95 51.62
C ARG A 12 -53.09 -1.26 50.60
N LEU A 13 -52.18 -2.18 50.95
CA LEU A 13 -51.05 -2.58 50.11
C LEU A 13 -51.44 -3.69 49.11
N ALA A 14 -50.80 -3.68 47.95
CA ALA A 14 -50.61 -4.85 47.09
C ALA A 14 -49.11 -4.96 46.75
N PRO A 15 -48.53 -6.18 46.65
CA PRO A 15 -47.09 -6.34 46.52
C PRO A 15 -46.62 -6.09 45.09
N LEU A 16 -45.86 -5.02 44.88
CA LEU A 16 -45.05 -4.85 43.68
C LEU A 16 -43.84 -5.76 43.76
N SER A 17 -43.94 -6.95 43.17
CA SER A 17 -42.78 -7.79 42.87
C SER A 17 -41.93 -7.09 41.81
N ARG A 18 -40.93 -6.31 42.25
CA ARG A 18 -39.81 -5.90 41.39
C ARG A 18 -39.11 -7.17 40.88
N ARG A 19 -39.41 -7.59 39.65
CA ARG A 19 -38.42 -8.31 38.86
C ARG A 19 -37.30 -7.31 38.56
N LEU A 20 -36.08 -7.62 38.96
CA LEU A 20 -34.94 -7.04 38.26
C LEU A 20 -35.01 -7.57 36.83
N ALA A 21 -35.13 -6.68 35.86
CA ALA A 21 -34.64 -6.98 34.53
C ALA A 21 -33.12 -6.92 34.65
N LEU A 22 -32.45 -8.07 34.58
CA LEU A 22 -31.10 -8.08 34.03
C LEU A 22 -31.30 -7.80 32.54
N GLU A 23 -30.72 -6.71 32.05
CA GLU A 23 -30.50 -6.59 30.61
C GLU A 23 -29.37 -7.55 30.23
N PRO A 24 -29.44 -8.23 29.07
CA PRO A 24 -28.34 -9.05 28.60
C PRO A 24 -27.15 -8.12 28.30
N LEU A 25 -25.97 -8.42 28.82
CA LEU A 25 -24.75 -7.85 28.25
C LEU A 25 -24.66 -8.34 26.79
N GLU A 26 -24.59 -7.42 25.84
CA GLU A 26 -24.10 -7.77 24.51
C GLU A 26 -22.67 -8.32 24.65
N ALA A 27 -22.40 -9.40 23.93
CA ALA A 27 -21.07 -9.98 23.91
C ALA A 27 -20.12 -9.04 23.15
N ARG A 28 -19.39 -8.22 23.90
CA ARG A 28 -18.05 -7.79 23.51
C ARG A 28 -17.21 -9.09 23.31
N GLN A 29 -17.11 -9.62 22.08
CA GLN A 29 -16.45 -10.90 21.72
C GLN A 29 -15.16 -10.71 20.88
N LEU A 30 -13.91 -10.83 21.36
CA LEU A 30 -13.30 -11.53 22.50
C LEU A 30 -13.43 -13.06 22.37
N LEU A 31 -12.41 -13.72 21.81
CA LEU A 31 -12.55 -15.08 21.26
C LEU A 31 -11.41 -16.11 21.47
N ALA A 32 -10.10 -15.87 21.65
CA ALA A 32 -9.25 -14.67 21.65
C ALA A 32 -7.81 -15.04 21.18
N SER A 33 -6.99 -14.08 20.70
CA SER A 33 -5.72 -14.39 19.98
C SER A 33 -4.38 -13.85 20.55
N ASP A 34 -4.41 -13.17 21.72
CA ASP A 34 -3.24 -12.84 22.59
C ASP A 34 -2.25 -11.71 22.17
N PHE A 35 -1.69 -11.04 23.20
CA PHE A 35 -0.70 -9.94 23.27
C PHE A 35 -0.40 -9.80 24.85
N GLN A 36 0.82 -9.63 25.43
CA GLN A 36 1.08 -9.55 26.93
C GLN A 36 1.90 -8.38 27.63
N LEU A 37 3.23 -8.18 27.61
CA LEU A 37 4.01 -6.88 27.81
C LEU A 37 5.38 -6.92 27.04
N LEU A 38 6.19 -5.89 26.68
CA LEU A 38 7.43 -6.12 25.84
C LEU A 38 8.75 -6.39 26.60
N LYS A 39 9.90 -5.81 26.20
CA LYS A 39 11.26 -6.30 26.53
C LYS A 39 12.30 -5.17 26.57
N ASP A 40 12.53 -4.72 27.80
CA ASP A 40 13.70 -4.11 28.42
C ASP A 40 14.97 -3.93 27.54
N VAL A 41 15.41 -2.68 27.34
CA VAL A 41 16.69 -2.37 26.68
C VAL A 41 17.43 -1.20 27.35
N ASN A 42 16.72 -0.18 27.85
CA ASN A 42 17.26 1.19 28.03
C ASN A 42 17.15 1.73 29.47
N THR A 43 17.34 3.04 29.68
CA THR A 43 17.46 3.66 31.03
C THR A 43 16.69 4.99 31.21
N THR A 44 17.36 6.15 31.26
CA THR A 44 16.77 7.51 31.31
C THR A 44 17.65 8.50 30.54
N PRO A 45 17.13 9.50 29.79
CA PRO A 45 15.74 9.94 29.65
C PRO A 45 15.05 9.50 28.33
N ALA A 46 13.73 9.68 28.25
CA ALA A 46 12.89 9.26 27.12
C ALA A 46 13.05 10.13 25.85
N ALA A 47 11.95 10.53 25.20
CA ALA A 47 11.84 10.27 23.77
C ALA A 47 11.32 11.42 22.89
N ILE A 48 11.56 11.28 21.57
CA ILE A 48 11.38 12.26 20.48
C ILE A 48 11.05 11.49 19.18
N GLY A 49 10.44 12.14 18.19
CA GLY A 49 10.40 11.69 16.79
C GLY A 49 9.19 12.24 16.02
N SER A 50 8.80 11.76 14.82
CA SER A 50 9.53 11.22 13.66
C SER A 50 8.73 11.70 12.41
N ASP A 51 9.03 11.30 11.16
CA ASP A 51 7.96 10.86 10.23
C ASP A 51 8.45 10.19 8.92
N PRO A 52 8.66 8.86 8.95
CA PRO A 52 8.77 7.98 7.78
C PRO A 52 7.59 7.95 6.81
N ALA A 53 7.71 7.14 5.76
CA ALA A 53 6.70 6.99 4.71
C ALA A 53 6.81 5.58 4.06
N ASN A 54 6.31 5.45 2.83
CA ASN A 54 6.35 4.29 1.92
C ASN A 54 7.38 3.20 2.26
N ILE A 55 6.99 1.93 2.25
CA ILE A 55 7.87 0.74 2.16
C ILE A 55 7.19 -0.36 1.30
N VAL A 56 7.90 -1.41 0.85
CA VAL A 56 7.41 -2.51 -0.03
C VAL A 56 7.59 -3.88 0.68
N GLU A 57 7.35 -5.04 0.03
CA GLU A 57 7.69 -6.39 0.54
C GLU A 57 8.98 -7.00 -0.04
N VAL A 58 9.85 -7.57 0.82
CA VAL A 58 11.04 -8.36 0.45
C VAL A 58 10.97 -9.77 1.01
N GLY A 59 10.64 -10.75 0.18
CA GLY A 59 10.62 -12.15 0.63
C GLY A 59 9.83 -12.27 1.94
N ALA A 60 10.53 -12.60 3.03
CA ALA A 60 9.99 -12.54 4.40
C ALA A 60 10.62 -11.45 5.30
N LEU A 61 11.75 -10.85 4.92
CA LEU A 61 12.57 -10.04 5.85
C LEU A 61 12.00 -8.62 6.03
N ALA A 62 12.11 -8.11 7.26
CA ALA A 62 11.57 -6.83 7.70
C ALA A 62 12.69 -5.80 7.93
N PHE A 63 12.44 -4.51 7.68
CA PHE A 63 13.47 -3.47 7.89
C PHE A 63 12.87 -2.11 8.30
N PHE A 64 13.65 -1.30 9.03
CA PHE A 64 13.24 -0.06 9.73
C PHE A 64 14.45 0.86 10.02
N THR A 65 14.24 2.07 10.57
CA THR A 65 15.24 3.16 10.54
C THR A 65 15.15 4.12 11.75
N ALA A 66 16.14 4.15 12.67
CA ALA A 66 16.37 5.20 13.71
C ALA A 66 17.65 4.93 14.55
N SER A 67 17.57 5.06 15.89
CA SER A 67 18.67 5.41 16.80
C SER A 67 18.81 4.53 18.06
N THR A 68 19.95 4.66 18.74
CA THR A 68 20.20 4.31 20.16
C THR A 68 20.97 5.49 20.81
N GLN A 69 22.16 5.37 21.43
CA GLN A 69 22.93 6.56 21.89
C GLN A 69 24.48 6.45 21.90
N ALA A 70 25.12 6.27 20.73
CA ALA A 70 26.51 6.75 20.53
C ALA A 70 26.84 7.26 19.10
N ASN A 71 26.90 6.39 18.10
CA ASN A 71 27.59 6.70 16.81
C ASN A 71 26.75 7.41 15.72
N GLY A 72 25.47 7.67 15.94
CA GLY A 72 24.55 8.28 14.96
C GLY A 72 23.81 7.27 14.06
N VAL A 73 22.58 7.66 13.71
CA VAL A 73 21.49 6.94 13.01
C VAL A 73 21.86 5.73 12.12
N GLU A 74 21.01 4.70 12.08
CA GLU A 74 21.18 3.58 11.15
C GLU A 74 19.88 3.08 10.48
N LEU A 75 20.05 2.16 9.51
CA LEU A 75 19.02 1.28 8.97
C LEU A 75 19.13 -0.09 9.68
N TRP A 76 18.00 -0.74 9.88
CA TRP A 76 17.87 -1.88 10.77
C TRP A 76 17.00 -3.01 10.17
N LYS A 77 17.09 -4.24 10.72
CA LYS A 77 16.40 -5.46 10.26
C LYS A 77 15.64 -6.25 11.37
N SER A 78 14.67 -7.05 10.94
CA SER A 78 13.86 -8.08 11.63
C SER A 78 13.23 -8.95 10.54
N ASP A 79 12.19 -9.72 10.86
CA ASP A 79 11.91 -10.95 10.13
C ASP A 79 10.65 -11.73 10.56
N GLY A 80 10.61 -12.15 11.84
CA GLY A 80 10.01 -13.43 12.19
C GLY A 80 10.54 -14.10 13.48
N THR A 81 11.63 -13.61 14.09
CA THR A 81 12.35 -14.31 15.18
C THR A 81 12.95 -13.38 16.24
N ALA A 82 13.73 -13.92 17.18
CA ALA A 82 14.56 -13.18 18.15
C ALA A 82 15.99 -12.85 17.65
N ALA A 83 16.18 -12.69 16.33
CA ALA A 83 17.49 -12.45 15.71
C ALA A 83 18.08 -11.04 15.96
N GLY A 84 18.49 -10.75 17.20
CA GLY A 84 19.12 -9.48 17.57
C GLY A 84 18.14 -8.30 17.59
N THR A 85 18.63 -7.06 17.41
CA THR A 85 17.78 -5.85 17.33
C THR A 85 18.38 -4.85 16.33
N VAL A 86 18.44 -5.16 15.03
CA VAL A 86 19.76 -5.09 14.36
C VAL A 86 20.04 -3.89 13.46
N LEU A 87 21.23 -3.28 13.64
CA LEU A 87 21.96 -2.26 12.83
C LEU A 87 23.37 -2.74 12.41
N VAL A 88 24.32 -1.89 11.96
CA VAL A 88 25.74 -2.27 11.66
C VAL A 88 26.88 -1.56 12.44
N LYS A 89 27.86 -0.90 11.77
CA LYS A 89 29.23 -0.59 12.27
C LYS A 89 29.91 0.52 11.44
N ASP A 90 30.74 1.34 12.07
CA ASP A 90 31.20 2.64 11.53
C ASP A 90 32.60 2.67 10.90
N ILE A 91 32.86 3.76 10.16
CA ILE A 91 34.14 4.47 10.18
C ILE A 91 33.85 5.95 10.48
N PHE A 92 33.37 6.70 9.48
CA PHE A 92 32.19 7.56 9.61
C PHE A 92 31.18 7.08 8.55
N PRO A 93 29.82 7.15 8.69
CA PRO A 93 29.09 6.96 9.94
C PRO A 93 29.54 7.70 11.22
N GLY A 94 29.61 7.01 12.37
CA GLY A 94 30.64 7.19 13.38
C GLY A 94 30.34 8.14 14.53
N LEU A 95 29.79 9.33 14.24
CA LEU A 95 29.25 10.26 15.24
C LEU A 95 28.20 11.17 14.58
N THR A 96 27.45 10.65 13.60
CA THR A 96 26.90 11.45 12.51
C THR A 96 25.50 11.02 12.09
N ASP A 97 24.64 11.99 11.77
CA ASP A 97 23.57 11.73 10.79
C ASP A 97 24.19 11.23 9.51
N SER A 98 23.56 10.27 8.85
CA SER A 98 23.64 10.25 7.40
C SER A 98 22.33 9.65 6.85
N SER A 99 21.74 10.29 5.85
CA SER A 99 20.35 10.18 5.36
C SER A 99 20.09 9.57 3.95
N PRO A 100 20.18 8.23 3.82
CA PRO A 100 19.79 7.41 2.66
C PRO A 100 18.39 7.56 2.02
N ALA A 101 18.14 6.83 0.92
CA ALA A 101 16.97 7.11 0.07
C ALA A 101 16.49 6.05 -0.95
N SER A 102 15.24 6.26 -1.43
CA SER A 102 14.57 5.96 -2.74
C SER A 102 13.66 4.73 -2.94
N LEU A 103 14.11 3.66 -3.62
CA LEU A 103 13.67 2.26 -3.43
C LEU A 103 12.33 1.64 -4.06
N THR A 104 12.31 0.44 -4.71
CA THR A 104 11.14 -0.55 -4.84
C THR A 104 11.58 -1.95 -5.32
N ASN A 105 11.19 -3.05 -4.64
CA ASN A 105 11.70 -4.44 -4.82
C ASN A 105 12.02 -4.91 -6.26
N VAL A 106 13.25 -5.38 -6.46
CA VAL A 106 13.63 -6.18 -7.65
C VAL A 106 14.12 -7.58 -7.24
N SER A 107 13.29 -8.59 -7.51
CA SER A 107 13.59 -10.02 -7.32
C SER A 107 14.19 -10.37 -5.94
N GLY A 108 13.82 -9.63 -4.90
CA GLY A 108 14.19 -9.88 -3.51
C GLY A 108 15.68 -9.80 -3.20
N THR A 109 16.46 -8.95 -3.89
CA THR A 109 17.90 -9.20 -3.96
C THR A 109 18.88 -8.48 -3.02
N LEU A 110 18.91 -7.22 -2.58
CA LEU A 110 18.23 -5.90 -2.70
C LEU A 110 19.01 -4.96 -3.63
N TYR A 111 18.46 -3.81 -4.03
CA TYR A 111 19.25 -2.79 -4.76
C TYR A 111 19.01 -1.28 -4.41
N PHE A 112 19.78 -0.66 -3.49
CA PHE A 112 19.57 0.74 -2.99
C PHE A 112 20.83 1.65 -2.87
N THR A 113 20.71 2.86 -2.25
CA THR A 113 21.73 3.93 -2.01
C THR A 113 22.87 3.58 -1.03
N ALA A 114 24.02 4.30 -1.02
CA ALA A 114 24.95 4.34 0.13
C ALA A 114 26.15 5.31 -0.02
N LEU A 115 27.07 5.36 0.95
CA LEU A 115 28.30 6.15 0.90
C LEU A 115 29.58 5.29 1.05
N ASP A 116 30.66 5.74 0.37
CA ASP A 116 32.06 5.31 0.49
C ASP A 116 33.01 6.45 0.07
N ALA A 117 34.22 6.44 0.64
CA ALA A 117 35.41 7.17 0.20
C ALA A 117 35.18 8.55 -0.51
N THR A 118 35.94 8.80 -1.57
CA THR A 118 36.30 10.14 -2.09
C THR A 118 35.36 10.71 -3.15
N GLY A 119 34.12 10.23 -3.22
CA GLY A 119 33.11 10.78 -4.13
C GLY A 119 32.31 11.94 -3.54
N GLY A 120 31.10 12.13 -4.04
CA GLY A 120 29.94 12.21 -3.17
C GLY A 120 29.58 10.82 -2.63
N ARG A 121 28.28 10.55 -2.52
CA ARG A 121 27.74 9.36 -1.85
C ARG A 121 27.92 8.10 -2.70
N GLU A 122 29.10 7.48 -2.64
CA GLU A 122 29.40 6.27 -3.42
C GLU A 122 28.59 5.04 -2.93
N LEU A 123 27.66 4.55 -3.75
CA LEU A 123 26.57 3.63 -3.36
C LEU A 123 26.91 2.16 -3.26
N TRP A 124 26.17 1.58 -2.32
CA TRP A 124 26.12 0.18 -2.01
C TRP A 124 24.65 -0.30 -1.99
N LYS A 125 24.24 -1.31 -2.80
CA LYS A 125 22.95 -2.06 -2.80
C LYS A 125 22.73 -2.82 -1.48
N SER A 126 22.08 -3.99 -1.39
CA SER A 126 21.99 -4.84 -0.18
C SER A 126 21.57 -6.27 -0.52
N ASP A 127 21.32 -7.08 0.50
CA ASP A 127 20.58 -8.35 0.52
C ASP A 127 19.99 -8.66 1.92
N GLY A 128 20.13 -7.72 2.87
CA GLY A 128 19.95 -7.96 4.30
C GLY A 128 21.25 -8.23 5.09
N THR A 129 22.43 -7.85 4.60
CA THR A 129 23.74 -7.97 5.30
C THR A 129 24.75 -6.84 4.96
N GLU A 130 25.85 -6.62 5.71
CA GLU A 130 26.98 -5.78 5.22
C GLU A 130 27.57 -6.29 3.90
N ALA A 131 27.68 -7.62 3.77
CA ALA A 131 28.35 -8.29 2.66
C ALA A 131 27.57 -8.16 1.34
N GLY A 132 26.27 -7.96 1.43
CA GLY A 132 25.40 -7.59 0.32
C GLY A 132 25.15 -6.10 0.21
N THR A 133 25.22 -5.33 1.31
CA THR A 133 25.11 -3.85 1.31
C THR A 133 26.27 -3.24 0.57
N THR A 134 26.29 -3.31 -0.78
CA THR A 134 27.52 -3.22 -1.61
C THR A 134 27.48 -2.49 -2.93
N ARG A 135 28.58 -1.83 -3.30
CA ARG A 135 28.93 -1.32 -4.63
C ARG A 135 28.00 -1.75 -5.80
N VAL A 136 27.11 -0.87 -6.28
CA VAL A 136 26.55 -1.03 -7.65
C VAL A 136 27.48 -0.36 -8.66
N LYS A 137 27.44 0.96 -8.90
CA LYS A 137 28.26 1.53 -9.98
C LYS A 137 28.70 3.00 -9.83
N ASP A 138 29.97 3.25 -10.12
CA ASP A 138 30.53 4.54 -10.58
C ASP A 138 29.90 5.03 -11.91
N ILE A 139 28.80 5.80 -11.84
CA ILE A 139 28.14 6.35 -13.04
C ILE A 139 28.59 7.76 -13.37
N ARG A 140 28.84 8.66 -12.41
CA ARG A 140 29.38 10.01 -12.71
C ARG A 140 30.54 10.39 -11.81
N LEU A 141 31.74 10.00 -12.19
CA LEU A 141 32.97 10.19 -11.41
C LEU A 141 33.13 11.64 -10.89
N GLY A 142 33.48 11.84 -9.60
CA GLY A 142 33.63 13.17 -9.00
C GLY A 142 33.12 13.30 -7.55
N PRO A 143 33.10 14.55 -6.99
CA PRO A 143 32.84 14.81 -5.57
C PRO A 143 31.43 15.30 -5.15
N ASP A 144 30.35 15.14 -5.93
CA ASP A 144 28.96 15.39 -5.47
C ASP A 144 28.01 14.27 -5.97
N ASP A 145 26.73 14.43 -6.40
CA ASP A 145 25.71 13.34 -6.54
C ASP A 145 24.71 13.46 -7.71
N SER A 146 24.44 12.45 -8.57
CA SER A 146 23.90 12.58 -9.97
C SER A 146 22.76 11.65 -10.59
N THR A 147 21.49 12.00 -10.38
CA THR A 147 20.19 11.68 -11.07
C THR A 147 19.40 10.31 -11.19
N PRO A 148 19.42 9.29 -10.31
CA PRO A 148 18.57 8.06 -10.41
C PRO A 148 17.13 8.01 -9.78
N ARG A 149 16.04 8.18 -10.51
CA ARG A 149 14.67 7.99 -9.97
C ARG A 149 13.87 7.03 -10.85
N LEU A 150 13.13 6.04 -10.32
CA LEU A 150 11.91 5.38 -10.87
C LEU A 150 11.09 4.18 -10.27
N LEU A 151 11.64 2.96 -10.33
CA LEU A 151 11.05 1.68 -10.79
C LEU A 151 9.54 1.33 -10.64
N THR A 152 9.06 0.61 -11.67
CA THR A 152 8.33 -0.66 -11.48
C THR A 152 9.17 -1.77 -12.12
N ASN A 153 9.78 -2.64 -11.31
CA ASN A 153 10.64 -3.77 -11.71
C ASN A 153 10.21 -4.45 -13.05
N VAL A 154 11.14 -4.60 -13.99
CA VAL A 154 10.87 -5.19 -15.32
C VAL A 154 11.55 -6.55 -15.44
N GLY A 155 10.81 -7.62 -15.10
CA GLY A 155 11.27 -9.01 -15.29
C GLY A 155 12.55 -9.36 -14.52
N GLY A 156 12.78 -8.76 -13.35
CA GLY A 156 13.99 -8.93 -12.55
C GLY A 156 15.20 -8.11 -13.05
N THR A 157 15.03 -7.30 -14.09
CA THR A 157 16.01 -6.30 -14.51
C THR A 157 15.67 -4.95 -13.91
N LEU A 158 16.69 -4.30 -13.38
CA LEU A 158 16.62 -3.06 -12.64
C LEU A 158 16.69 -1.90 -13.65
N TYR A 159 15.65 -1.66 -14.44
CA TYR A 159 15.61 -0.45 -15.28
C TYR A 159 15.65 0.77 -14.35
N PHE A 160 16.54 1.72 -14.61
CA PHE A 160 16.87 2.78 -13.67
C PHE A 160 17.38 4.02 -14.43
N THR A 161 18.12 4.89 -13.74
CA THR A 161 18.70 6.13 -14.27
C THR A 161 20.00 6.48 -13.59
N ALA A 162 20.88 7.19 -14.29
CA ALA A 162 21.89 8.01 -13.63
C ALA A 162 22.57 8.88 -14.68
N ASN A 163 22.53 10.19 -14.50
CA ASN A 163 23.40 11.12 -15.21
C ASN A 163 24.84 10.64 -15.03
N ASP A 164 25.51 10.39 -16.14
CA ASP A 164 26.91 9.98 -16.20
C ASP A 164 27.87 11.15 -16.45
N GLY A 165 27.31 12.35 -16.60
CA GLY A 165 28.04 13.58 -16.89
C GLY A 165 28.32 13.81 -18.38
N THR A 166 27.67 13.11 -19.34
CA THR A 166 28.02 13.19 -20.77
C THR A 166 26.88 13.48 -21.79
N GLY A 167 26.42 12.48 -22.56
CA GLY A 167 25.71 12.62 -23.84
C GLY A 167 24.34 13.32 -23.84
N GLY A 168 23.26 12.56 -24.05
CA GLY A 168 21.87 13.04 -23.94
C GLY A 168 21.44 13.38 -22.50
N VAL A 169 20.19 13.04 -22.15
CA VAL A 169 19.81 12.72 -20.75
C VAL A 169 18.75 11.61 -20.81
N GLU A 170 19.04 10.43 -20.20
CA GLU A 170 18.64 9.12 -20.76
C GLU A 170 18.24 7.94 -19.82
N LEU A 171 17.79 6.82 -20.42
CA LEU A 171 17.40 5.56 -19.75
C LEU A 171 18.55 4.60 -19.45
N TRP A 172 18.52 4.00 -18.26
CA TRP A 172 19.51 3.02 -17.81
C TRP A 172 18.89 1.68 -17.39
N LYS A 173 19.73 0.65 -17.26
CA LYS A 173 19.38 -0.63 -16.62
C LYS A 173 20.54 -1.18 -15.81
N SER A 174 20.22 -1.90 -14.74
CA SER A 174 21.15 -2.66 -13.93
C SER A 174 20.70 -4.12 -13.81
N ASN A 175 21.62 -4.99 -13.42
CA ASN A 175 21.40 -6.36 -12.97
C ASN A 175 21.94 -6.57 -11.53
N GLY A 176 22.21 -5.49 -10.80
CA GLY A 176 22.83 -5.54 -9.48
C GLY A 176 24.35 -5.61 -9.46
N THR A 177 25.02 -5.39 -10.60
CA THR A 177 26.49 -5.37 -10.72
C THR A 177 26.98 -4.12 -11.45
N ALA A 178 28.20 -3.68 -11.15
CA ALA A 178 28.85 -2.56 -11.85
C ALA A 178 28.84 -2.71 -13.38
N THR A 179 29.21 -3.89 -13.89
CA THR A 179 29.32 -4.15 -15.33
C THR A 179 27.97 -4.24 -16.03
N GLY A 180 26.94 -4.75 -15.37
CA GLY A 180 25.58 -4.78 -15.90
C GLY A 180 24.79 -3.49 -15.72
N THR A 181 25.38 -2.47 -15.09
CA THR A 181 24.77 -1.16 -14.86
C THR A 181 25.17 -0.19 -15.98
N VAL A 182 24.28 -0.02 -16.97
CA VAL A 182 24.59 0.63 -18.25
C VAL A 182 23.45 1.50 -18.75
N LEU A 183 23.83 2.56 -19.48
CA LEU A 183 22.96 3.32 -20.37
C LEU A 183 22.32 2.35 -21.37
N VAL A 184 20.99 2.36 -21.46
CA VAL A 184 20.25 1.49 -22.39
C VAL A 184 20.31 2.06 -23.80
N LYS A 185 20.12 3.38 -23.94
CA LYS A 185 20.23 4.11 -25.20
C LYS A 185 20.38 5.60 -24.91
N ASP A 186 21.16 6.28 -25.75
CA ASP A 186 21.11 7.74 -25.91
C ASP A 186 20.05 8.08 -26.97
N ILE A 187 18.82 8.34 -26.53
CA ILE A 187 17.62 8.55 -27.36
C ILE A 187 17.61 9.97 -27.95
N ARG A 188 18.11 10.99 -27.24
CA ARG A 188 18.37 12.31 -27.82
C ARG A 188 19.85 12.64 -27.63
N ALA A 189 20.59 12.35 -28.69
CA ALA A 189 22.03 12.11 -28.70
C ALA A 189 22.94 13.20 -28.10
N GLY A 190 23.93 12.73 -27.31
CA GLY A 190 25.34 13.13 -27.39
C GLY A 190 25.75 14.51 -26.83
N ALA A 191 24.80 15.42 -26.72
CA ALA A 191 24.88 16.70 -26.01
C ALA A 191 23.46 17.23 -25.69
N SER A 192 22.48 16.33 -25.57
CA SER A 192 21.05 16.63 -25.80
C SER A 192 20.11 15.99 -24.75
N ASP A 193 18.85 15.63 -25.07
CA ASP A 193 17.71 15.77 -24.12
C ASP A 193 16.51 14.73 -24.18
N SER A 194 16.57 13.48 -23.67
CA SER A 194 15.49 12.49 -23.98
C SER A 194 14.44 12.16 -22.92
N SER A 195 14.88 11.90 -21.70
CA SER A 195 14.36 10.90 -20.75
C SER A 195 13.22 9.98 -21.22
N PRO A 196 13.38 8.65 -21.26
CA PRO A 196 12.25 7.74 -21.10
C PRO A 196 11.41 8.05 -19.86
N SER A 197 10.10 8.08 -20.06
CA SER A 197 9.12 8.84 -19.26
C SER A 197 7.65 8.55 -19.75
N ALA A 198 6.76 7.65 -19.31
CA ALA A 198 6.49 7.06 -17.98
C ALA A 198 6.88 5.56 -17.79
N LEU A 199 6.66 4.84 -16.67
CA LEU A 199 7.19 3.45 -16.53
C LEU A 199 6.08 2.44 -16.30
N THR A 200 5.94 1.47 -17.22
CA THR A 200 5.39 0.16 -16.82
C THR A 200 6.08 -1.00 -17.50
N ASN A 201 6.36 -2.01 -16.68
CA ASN A 201 6.59 -3.38 -17.12
C ASN A 201 5.27 -3.99 -17.66
N VAL A 202 5.23 -4.22 -18.97
CA VAL A 202 4.16 -5.00 -19.62
C VAL A 202 4.80 -6.28 -20.16
N ASN A 203 4.56 -7.40 -19.46
CA ASN A 203 5.07 -8.72 -19.80
C ASN A 203 6.59 -8.79 -20.07
N GLY A 204 7.40 -8.11 -19.25
CA GLY A 204 8.86 -8.07 -19.36
C GLY A 204 9.41 -7.09 -20.40
N THR A 205 8.53 -6.40 -21.14
CA THR A 205 8.91 -5.25 -21.97
C THR A 205 8.63 -3.97 -21.17
N LEU A 206 9.63 -3.09 -21.11
CA LEU A 206 9.44 -1.77 -20.53
C LEU A 206 8.74 -0.87 -21.56
N TYR A 207 7.68 -0.17 -21.16
CA TYR A 207 7.04 0.90 -21.92
C TYR A 207 7.21 2.24 -21.22
N PHE A 208 7.28 3.31 -22.03
CA PHE A 208 7.47 4.70 -21.61
C PHE A 208 7.18 5.67 -22.75
N ALA A 209 7.11 6.97 -22.51
CA ALA A 209 7.20 7.99 -23.56
C ALA A 209 8.61 8.65 -23.55
N ALA A 210 9.19 9.12 -24.66
CA ALA A 210 10.57 9.70 -24.67
C ALA A 210 10.81 10.69 -25.82
N ASN A 211 11.65 11.71 -25.63
CA ASN A 211 12.02 12.62 -26.72
C ASN A 211 13.19 12.06 -27.51
N ASP A 212 13.09 12.00 -28.84
CA ASP A 212 14.28 11.93 -29.71
C ASP A 212 14.77 13.30 -30.18
N GLY A 213 14.10 14.38 -29.75
CA GLY A 213 14.36 15.76 -30.18
C GLY A 213 13.67 16.16 -31.48
N THR A 214 12.89 15.27 -32.11
CA THR A 214 12.31 15.50 -33.44
C THR A 214 10.82 15.19 -33.53
N SER A 215 10.37 14.05 -32.99
CA SER A 215 8.96 13.65 -32.91
C SER A 215 8.34 14.00 -31.56
N GLY A 216 9.06 14.73 -30.71
CA GLY A 216 8.61 14.92 -29.34
C GLY A 216 8.54 13.62 -28.55
N ILE A 217 7.71 13.60 -27.52
CA ILE A 217 7.72 12.54 -26.49
C ILE A 217 6.52 11.62 -26.62
N GLU A 218 6.61 10.87 -27.69
CA GLU A 218 5.68 9.83 -28.13
C GLU A 218 5.80 8.54 -27.31
N LEU A 219 4.98 7.53 -27.56
CA LEU A 219 5.14 6.21 -26.92
C LEU A 219 6.38 5.46 -27.44
N TRP A 220 7.15 4.88 -26.54
CA TRP A 220 8.32 4.03 -26.76
C TRP A 220 8.23 2.72 -25.97
N LYS A 221 9.14 1.81 -26.32
CA LYS A 221 9.40 0.59 -25.56
C LYS A 221 10.89 0.29 -25.50
N SER A 222 11.29 -0.54 -24.54
CA SER A 222 12.62 -1.13 -24.44
C SER A 222 12.58 -2.57 -23.96
N ASN A 223 13.47 -3.39 -24.52
CA ASN A 223 13.87 -4.70 -23.99
C ASN A 223 15.22 -4.66 -23.24
N GLY A 224 15.69 -3.45 -22.88
CA GLY A 224 16.96 -3.24 -22.20
C GLY A 224 18.17 -3.27 -23.14
N SER A 225 17.99 -3.10 -24.44
CA SER A 225 19.08 -2.92 -25.41
C SER A 225 18.88 -1.66 -26.26
N ALA A 226 19.95 -1.02 -26.71
CA ALA A 226 19.86 0.17 -27.56
C ALA A 226 19.06 -0.11 -28.85
N ALA A 227 19.27 -1.27 -29.47
CA ALA A 227 18.55 -1.67 -30.68
C ALA A 227 17.05 -1.93 -30.44
N GLY A 228 16.69 -2.53 -29.29
CA GLY A 228 15.30 -2.77 -28.91
C GLY A 228 14.62 -1.58 -28.22
N THR A 229 15.29 -0.43 -28.14
CA THR A 229 14.76 0.80 -27.54
C THR A 229 14.30 1.76 -28.64
N VAL A 230 12.99 1.76 -28.91
CA VAL A 230 12.39 2.35 -30.11
C VAL A 230 11.05 3.02 -29.80
N ARG A 231 10.73 4.09 -30.54
CA ARG A 231 9.37 4.65 -30.59
C ARG A 231 8.43 3.58 -31.14
N VAL A 232 7.30 3.39 -30.47
CA VAL A 232 6.26 2.43 -30.84
C VAL A 232 5.35 3.03 -31.92
N LYS A 233 4.96 4.30 -31.76
CA LYS A 233 4.18 5.09 -32.73
C LYS A 233 4.47 6.57 -32.52
N ASP A 234 4.42 7.34 -33.60
CA ASP A 234 4.28 8.80 -33.56
C ASP A 234 2.79 9.13 -33.66
N ILE A 235 2.09 9.16 -32.52
CA ILE A 235 0.63 9.23 -32.43
C ILE A 235 0.12 10.60 -32.91
N ARG A 236 0.93 11.68 -32.81
CA ARG A 236 0.63 12.99 -33.41
C ARG A 236 1.89 13.55 -34.06
N ALA A 237 1.98 13.30 -35.36
CA ALA A 237 3.15 13.56 -36.18
C ALA A 237 3.81 14.94 -35.99
N GLY A 238 5.14 14.91 -35.83
CA GLY A 238 6.00 16.09 -35.76
C GLY A 238 6.51 16.35 -34.34
N SER A 239 7.11 17.51 -34.10
CA SER A 239 7.60 17.90 -32.76
C SER A 239 6.50 18.43 -31.84
N ILE A 240 5.23 18.20 -32.18
CA ILE A 240 4.04 18.94 -31.76
C ILE A 240 2.99 17.98 -31.21
N SER A 241 3.45 17.03 -30.41
CA SER A 241 3.03 15.63 -30.49
C SER A 241 1.90 15.24 -29.54
N SER A 242 1.71 13.94 -29.26
CA SER A 242 0.37 13.41 -28.92
C SER A 242 -0.13 13.72 -27.51
N GLY A 243 0.60 14.52 -26.75
CA GLY A 243 0.10 15.15 -25.54
C GLY A 243 -0.20 14.24 -24.36
N ILE A 244 -0.30 12.92 -24.50
CA ILE A 244 0.21 11.80 -23.63
C ILE A 244 -0.01 11.83 -22.06
N ASP A 245 -0.31 10.71 -21.36
CA ASP A 245 -1.01 10.62 -20.00
C ASP A 245 -0.91 9.34 -19.03
N LYS A 246 0.27 9.04 -18.43
CA LYS A 246 0.80 8.16 -17.31
C LYS A 246 1.14 6.64 -17.60
N LEU A 247 1.57 5.70 -16.70
CA LEU A 247 1.75 4.23 -17.04
C LEU A 247 1.07 3.04 -16.20
N THR A 248 0.60 1.92 -16.84
CA THR A 248 -0.16 0.69 -16.36
C THR A 248 -0.23 -0.46 -17.40
N ASN A 249 -0.31 -1.71 -16.91
CA ASN A 249 -0.57 -2.95 -17.65
C ASN A 249 -1.97 -3.51 -17.28
N VAL A 250 -2.77 -4.00 -18.23
CA VAL A 250 -4.03 -4.72 -18.00
C VAL A 250 -4.04 -6.01 -18.83
N GLY A 251 -4.08 -7.17 -18.18
CA GLY A 251 -4.11 -8.47 -18.87
C GLY A 251 -2.95 -8.72 -19.85
N GLY A 252 -1.82 -8.01 -19.70
CA GLY A 252 -0.70 -8.06 -20.65
C GLY A 252 -0.80 -7.11 -21.84
N THR A 253 -1.85 -6.29 -21.91
CA THR A 253 -2.03 -5.20 -22.88
C THR A 253 -1.71 -3.87 -22.21
N LEU A 254 -1.00 -3.00 -22.92
CA LEU A 254 -0.82 -1.62 -22.51
C LEU A 254 -2.04 -0.81 -22.96
N TYR A 255 -2.64 -0.01 -22.08
CA TYR A 255 -3.64 1.00 -22.46
C TYR A 255 -3.01 2.40 -22.53
N PHE A 256 -3.65 3.45 -23.08
CA PHE A 256 -3.18 4.84 -22.90
C PHE A 256 -4.16 5.95 -23.24
N ALA A 257 -3.78 7.16 -22.85
CA ALA A 257 -4.43 8.43 -23.12
C ALA A 257 -3.54 9.28 -24.03
N ALA A 258 -3.86 9.32 -25.33
CA ALA A 258 -3.02 9.99 -26.33
C ALA A 258 -3.86 10.74 -27.37
N SER A 259 -3.56 12.02 -27.57
CA SER A 259 -4.16 12.82 -28.64
C SER A 259 -3.54 12.48 -29.98
N GLU A 260 -4.33 12.08 -30.98
CA GLU A 260 -3.90 12.23 -32.39
C GLU A 260 -4.07 13.69 -32.89
N GLY A 261 -4.69 14.56 -32.08
CA GLY A 261 -4.87 15.99 -32.33
C GLY A 261 -6.18 16.38 -33.02
N SER A 262 -6.88 15.42 -33.63
CA SER A 262 -8.20 15.60 -34.28
C SER A 262 -9.37 15.14 -33.42
N SER A 263 -9.30 13.94 -32.87
CA SER A 263 -9.84 13.70 -31.54
C SER A 263 -8.85 14.32 -30.55
N GLY A 264 -9.31 14.59 -29.35
CA GLY A 264 -8.41 14.36 -28.24
C GLY A 264 -8.10 12.88 -28.07
N VAL A 265 -8.31 12.37 -26.86
CA VAL A 265 -7.17 11.69 -26.22
C VAL A 265 -7.46 10.27 -25.77
N GLU A 266 -8.64 10.03 -25.21
CA GLU A 266 -9.34 8.74 -25.29
C GLU A 266 -8.67 7.50 -24.73
N LEU A 267 -9.46 6.46 -24.48
CA LEU A 267 -8.93 5.14 -24.24
C LEU A 267 -8.24 4.66 -25.53
N TRP A 268 -6.92 4.46 -25.48
CA TRP A 268 -6.07 3.79 -26.46
C TRP A 268 -5.51 2.50 -25.89
N LYS A 269 -4.88 1.71 -26.76
CA LYS A 269 -4.06 0.56 -26.37
C LYS A 269 -2.87 0.35 -27.28
N SER A 270 -1.91 -0.45 -26.82
CA SER A 270 -0.81 -1.00 -27.62
C SER A 270 -0.44 -2.43 -27.24
N ASN A 271 0.02 -3.16 -28.25
CA ASN A 271 0.78 -4.40 -28.12
C ASN A 271 2.29 -4.21 -28.36
N GLY A 272 2.77 -2.96 -28.38
CA GLY A 272 4.16 -2.60 -28.71
C GLY A 272 4.48 -2.52 -30.20
N THR A 273 3.48 -2.39 -31.07
CA THR A 273 3.67 -2.11 -32.50
C THR A 273 2.89 -0.87 -32.92
N ASP A 274 3.33 -0.18 -33.98
CA ASP A 274 2.62 0.99 -34.52
C ASP A 274 1.17 0.64 -34.95
N ALA A 275 1.01 -0.48 -35.66
CA ALA A 275 -0.29 -0.94 -36.15
C ALA A 275 -1.22 -1.42 -35.02
N GLY A 276 -0.67 -2.01 -33.97
CA GLY A 276 -1.42 -2.38 -32.76
C GLY A 276 -1.59 -1.23 -31.76
N THR A 277 -1.08 -0.03 -32.07
CA THR A 277 -1.26 1.19 -31.28
C THR A 277 -2.41 2.00 -31.87
N VAL A 278 -3.56 1.93 -31.19
CA VAL A 278 -4.85 2.43 -31.69
C VAL A 278 -5.71 2.99 -30.56
N ARG A 279 -6.52 4.01 -30.88
CA ARG A 279 -7.66 4.40 -30.06
C ARG A 279 -8.63 3.22 -29.96
N VAL A 280 -9.07 2.89 -28.76
CA VAL A 280 -10.05 1.84 -28.48
C VAL A 280 -11.47 2.36 -28.72
N LYS A 281 -11.77 3.60 -28.30
CA LYS A 281 -13.05 4.27 -28.53
C LYS A 281 -12.90 5.78 -28.38
N ASP A 282 -13.65 6.55 -29.17
CA ASP A 282 -13.91 7.98 -28.89
C ASP A 282 -15.22 8.01 -28.08
N VAL A 283 -15.16 8.03 -26.74
CA VAL A 283 -16.37 7.77 -25.92
C VAL A 283 -17.37 8.94 -25.99
N THR A 284 -16.98 10.14 -26.45
CA THR A 284 -17.90 11.06 -27.13
C THR A 284 -17.26 11.98 -28.16
N SER A 285 -17.34 11.54 -29.41
CA SER A 285 -17.32 12.31 -30.67
C SER A 285 -16.78 13.75 -30.66
N GLY A 286 -15.65 13.94 -31.35
CA GLY A 286 -15.16 15.27 -31.80
C GLY A 286 -13.80 15.62 -31.22
N ALA A 287 -13.37 16.88 -31.28
CA ALA A 287 -12.17 17.34 -30.56
C ALA A 287 -12.40 17.28 -29.03
N THR A 288 -13.66 17.51 -28.64
CA THR A 288 -14.28 17.30 -27.33
C THR A 288 -14.50 15.82 -27.04
N SER A 289 -13.52 14.95 -27.30
CA SER A 289 -13.60 13.51 -27.09
C SER A 289 -13.82 13.14 -25.59
N SER A 290 -14.05 11.87 -25.21
CA SER A 290 -14.41 11.42 -23.84
C SER A 290 -13.39 11.64 -22.73
N SER A 291 -12.26 12.21 -23.09
CA SER A 291 -11.54 13.06 -22.17
C SER A 291 -11.15 12.46 -20.80
N PRO A 292 -10.38 11.39 -20.79
CA PRO A 292 -9.08 10.78 -19.42
C PRO A 292 -7.91 11.61 -18.96
N ASN A 293 -6.93 10.89 -18.41
CA ASN A 293 -6.89 10.51 -16.98
C ASN A 293 -7.27 9.02 -16.75
N ASN A 294 -6.30 8.12 -16.50
CA ASN A 294 -6.40 6.72 -16.00
C ASN A 294 -6.40 5.50 -16.90
N PHE A 295 -5.84 4.40 -16.33
CA PHE A 295 -5.81 2.98 -16.76
C PHE A 295 -5.50 1.92 -15.62
N VAL A 296 -6.23 0.79 -15.38
CA VAL A 296 -5.86 -0.44 -14.56
C VAL A 296 -6.86 -1.64 -14.62
N ASP A 297 -6.59 -2.77 -13.94
CA ASP A 297 -7.07 -4.15 -14.20
C ASP A 297 -8.01 -4.78 -13.15
N VAL A 298 -9.08 -5.45 -13.62
CA VAL A 298 -9.85 -6.49 -12.91
C VAL A 298 -10.07 -7.70 -13.84
N GLY A 299 -9.39 -8.81 -13.57
CA GLY A 299 -9.58 -10.08 -14.28
C GLY A 299 -9.13 -10.06 -15.76
N GLY A 300 -8.12 -9.26 -16.09
CA GLY A 300 -7.64 -9.06 -17.46
C GLY A 300 -8.52 -8.12 -18.29
N LYS A 301 -9.49 -7.45 -17.66
CA LYS A 301 -10.32 -6.40 -18.25
C LYS A 301 -10.11 -5.12 -17.49
N LEU A 302 -10.21 -4.00 -18.20
CA LEU A 302 -10.14 -2.70 -17.57
C LEU A 302 -11.52 -2.25 -17.08
N TYR A 303 -11.50 -1.37 -16.09
CA TYR A 303 -12.66 -0.89 -15.35
C TYR A 303 -12.69 0.63 -15.20
N PHE A 304 -13.05 1.25 -16.31
CA PHE A 304 -12.92 2.67 -16.49
C PHE A 304 -14.11 3.42 -15.93
N THR A 305 -14.22 4.70 -16.25
CA THR A 305 -15.32 5.53 -15.79
C THR A 305 -15.54 6.56 -16.91
N ALA A 306 -15.40 7.85 -16.72
CA ALA A 306 -15.59 8.93 -17.70
C ALA A 306 -17.06 9.26 -17.91
N TYR A 307 -17.27 10.43 -18.47
CA TYR A 307 -18.53 10.89 -19.04
C TYR A 307 -18.51 10.68 -20.55
N ASP A 308 -19.68 10.82 -21.12
CA ASP A 308 -20.02 10.49 -22.49
C ASP A 308 -20.84 11.62 -23.12
N GLY A 309 -20.61 12.86 -22.70
CA GLY A 309 -21.36 14.03 -23.19
C GLY A 309 -22.86 14.05 -22.80
N ALA A 310 -23.41 12.95 -22.27
CA ALA A 310 -24.85 12.71 -22.18
C ALA A 310 -25.35 12.35 -20.77
N ASN A 311 -24.60 11.58 -19.99
CA ASN A 311 -25.08 10.93 -18.76
C ASN A 311 -24.31 11.34 -17.49
N GLY A 312 -23.57 12.46 -17.54
CA GLY A 312 -22.56 12.78 -16.54
C GLY A 312 -21.51 11.67 -16.44
N GLY A 313 -20.80 11.59 -15.32
CA GLY A 313 -19.95 10.43 -15.12
C GLY A 313 -20.70 9.10 -15.17
N GLY A 314 -20.13 8.04 -15.75
CA GLY A 314 -20.43 6.64 -15.40
C GLY A 314 -19.22 5.90 -14.83
N VAL A 315 -19.41 4.71 -14.26
CA VAL A 315 -18.36 3.67 -14.24
C VAL A 315 -18.48 2.85 -15.53
N TRP A 316 -17.37 2.37 -16.05
CA TRP A 316 -17.23 1.75 -17.36
C TRP A 316 -16.27 0.55 -17.32
N LYS A 317 -16.14 -0.15 -18.44
CA LYS A 317 -15.36 -1.37 -18.61
C LYS A 317 -14.91 -1.51 -20.05
N SER A 318 -13.77 -2.13 -20.30
CA SER A 318 -13.37 -2.55 -21.65
C SER A 318 -12.59 -3.86 -21.67
N ASP A 319 -12.64 -4.53 -22.82
CA ASP A 319 -11.77 -5.63 -23.23
C ASP A 319 -10.73 -5.19 -24.30
N GLY A 320 -10.61 -3.87 -24.50
CA GLY A 320 -9.79 -3.25 -25.53
C GLY A 320 -10.44 -3.22 -26.91
N THR A 321 -11.73 -3.51 -27.06
CA THR A 321 -12.49 -3.29 -28.30
C THR A 321 -13.51 -2.17 -28.13
N GLU A 322 -13.80 -1.40 -29.18
CA GLU A 322 -14.80 -0.33 -29.16
C GLU A 322 -16.18 -0.81 -28.69
N ALA A 323 -16.56 -2.03 -29.09
CA ALA A 323 -17.83 -2.66 -28.72
C ALA A 323 -17.86 -3.16 -27.26
N GLY A 324 -16.74 -3.68 -26.75
CA GLY A 324 -16.60 -4.08 -25.34
C GLY A 324 -16.36 -2.91 -24.38
N THR A 325 -16.15 -1.70 -24.91
CA THR A 325 -15.92 -0.45 -24.17
C THR A 325 -17.26 0.20 -23.81
N VAL A 326 -17.79 -0.13 -22.62
CA VAL A 326 -19.17 0.18 -22.22
C VAL A 326 -19.28 0.75 -20.81
N ARG A 327 -20.27 1.62 -20.58
CA ARG A 327 -20.68 2.13 -19.26
C ARG A 327 -21.32 0.98 -18.49
N VAL A 328 -20.80 0.67 -17.30
CA VAL A 328 -21.28 -0.40 -16.41
C VAL A 328 -21.89 0.12 -15.10
N ALA A 329 -21.89 1.43 -14.84
CA ALA A 329 -22.73 2.04 -13.80
C ALA A 329 -23.20 3.46 -14.16
N GLY A 330 -24.39 3.80 -13.67
CA GLY A 330 -25.21 4.93 -14.10
C GLY A 330 -26.28 4.47 -15.10
N GLY A 331 -27.48 5.03 -15.00
CA GLY A 331 -28.69 4.22 -14.96
C GLY A 331 -29.06 3.82 -13.53
N VAL A 332 -28.77 4.68 -12.54
CA VAL A 332 -29.07 4.48 -11.11
C VAL A 332 -29.68 5.75 -10.50
N PRO A 333 -31.03 5.83 -10.46
CA PRO A 333 -31.74 6.91 -9.78
C PRO A 333 -31.44 6.90 -8.27
N GLY A 334 -31.08 8.07 -7.71
CA GLY A 334 -30.76 8.23 -6.29
C GLY A 334 -30.00 9.52 -5.90
N ALA A 335 -29.59 10.33 -6.89
CA ALA A 335 -29.00 11.67 -6.88
C ALA A 335 -28.52 12.01 -8.32
N ASN A 336 -27.52 12.88 -8.48
CA ASN A 336 -27.04 13.40 -9.77
C ASN A 336 -26.04 12.47 -10.49
N PHE A 337 -24.71 12.66 -10.34
CA PHE A 337 -23.68 11.90 -11.08
C PHE A 337 -22.46 11.49 -10.22
N THR A 338 -22.65 11.10 -8.95
CA THR A 338 -22.22 11.86 -7.76
C THR A 338 -20.72 12.03 -7.37
N ASN A 339 -19.97 11.12 -6.74
CA ASN A 339 -18.51 11.30 -6.48
C ASN A 339 -17.88 9.94 -6.01
N PHE A 340 -16.57 9.70 -6.18
CA PHE A 340 -15.90 8.40 -6.46
C PHE A 340 -14.34 8.38 -6.23
N GLY A 341 -13.64 7.25 -6.46
CA GLY A 341 -12.17 7.12 -6.31
C GLY A 341 -11.42 5.86 -6.89
N ASN A 342 -10.10 5.86 -6.80
CA ASN A 342 -9.18 4.74 -6.47
C ASN A 342 -9.07 3.38 -7.23
N LEU A 343 -10.06 2.83 -7.95
CA LEU A 343 -10.17 1.41 -8.42
C LEU A 343 -8.88 0.58 -8.71
N ARG A 344 -8.85 -0.67 -8.20
CA ARG A 344 -7.88 -1.78 -8.46
C ARG A 344 -8.57 -3.14 -8.23
N ASN A 345 -8.12 -4.05 -7.35
CA ASN A 345 -8.79 -5.35 -7.09
C ASN A 345 -8.92 -5.79 -5.59
N VAL A 346 -10.14 -6.16 -5.16
CA VAL A 346 -10.45 -6.94 -3.94
C VAL A 346 -11.20 -8.20 -4.39
N GLY A 347 -10.47 -9.31 -4.57
CA GLY A 347 -11.05 -10.58 -5.02
C GLY A 347 -11.64 -10.48 -6.44
N GLY A 348 -12.95 -10.35 -6.55
CA GLY A 348 -13.67 -10.08 -7.82
C GLY A 348 -14.43 -8.76 -7.86
N THR A 349 -14.38 -7.94 -6.82
CA THR A 349 -15.45 -6.97 -6.50
C THR A 349 -14.91 -5.56 -6.19
N LEU A 350 -15.81 -4.56 -6.24
CA LEU A 350 -15.47 -3.15 -6.34
C LEU A 350 -16.31 -2.28 -5.36
N TYR A 351 -15.85 -2.07 -4.13
CA TYR A 351 -16.69 -1.76 -2.95
C TYR A 351 -17.01 -0.27 -2.67
N PHE A 352 -17.09 0.55 -3.73
CA PHE A 352 -17.08 2.03 -3.95
C PHE A 352 -17.63 3.12 -2.98
N VAL A 353 -17.41 4.47 -3.19
CA VAL A 353 -17.70 5.63 -2.25
C VAL A 353 -18.01 7.03 -2.92
N ALA A 354 -18.76 7.99 -2.28
CA ALA A 354 -19.43 9.35 -2.56
C ALA A 354 -20.98 9.70 -2.69
N SER A 355 -21.45 10.78 -3.32
CA SER A 355 -22.64 11.53 -2.82
C SER A 355 -24.03 10.92 -3.06
N GLY A 356 -25.08 11.35 -2.33
CA GLY A 356 -26.43 10.77 -2.48
C GLY A 356 -27.63 11.40 -1.76
N GLN A 357 -28.85 11.28 -2.33
CA GLN A 357 -30.02 12.10 -1.98
C GLN A 357 -31.17 11.33 -1.31
N ASP A 358 -31.72 10.27 -1.92
CA ASP A 358 -33.06 9.72 -1.55
C ASP A 358 -33.19 9.14 -0.13
N SER A 359 -32.09 8.82 0.54
CA SER A 359 -32.00 8.83 2.02
C SER A 359 -30.66 9.39 2.50
N GLY A 360 -29.58 9.08 1.80
CA GLY A 360 -28.26 9.65 2.05
C GLY A 360 -27.09 8.82 1.56
N VAL A 361 -26.12 8.53 2.46
CA VAL A 361 -24.68 8.26 2.22
C VAL A 361 -24.44 6.78 2.80
N GLU A 362 -24.18 5.68 2.03
CA GLU A 362 -24.24 4.22 2.51
C GLU A 362 -23.36 3.19 1.77
N LEU A 363 -22.84 2.15 2.43
CA LEU A 363 -21.89 1.11 1.96
C LEU A 363 -22.22 0.23 0.69
N TRP A 364 -22.38 0.81 -0.50
CA TRP A 364 -22.52 0.08 -1.79
C TRP A 364 -21.20 -0.49 -2.41
N LYS A 365 -21.31 -1.36 -3.43
CA LYS A 365 -20.27 -2.05 -4.24
C LYS A 365 -20.74 -2.31 -5.70
N ILE A 366 -19.84 -2.64 -6.65
CA ILE A 366 -20.17 -3.08 -8.04
C ILE A 366 -19.54 -4.44 -8.40
N ASP A 367 -20.26 -5.25 -9.19
CA ASP A 367 -19.88 -6.60 -9.68
C ASP A 367 -19.43 -6.64 -11.17
N GLY A 368 -19.53 -5.51 -11.86
CA GLY A 368 -19.31 -5.36 -13.29
C GLY A 368 -20.59 -5.11 -14.11
N THR A 369 -21.73 -4.92 -13.46
CA THR A 369 -23.01 -4.57 -14.06
C THR A 369 -23.71 -3.44 -13.28
N ASN A 370 -24.52 -2.63 -13.98
CA ASN A 370 -25.28 -1.53 -13.37
C ASN A 370 -26.38 -2.02 -12.40
N ALA A 371 -26.71 -3.31 -12.43
CA ALA A 371 -27.67 -3.92 -11.51
C ALA A 371 -27.01 -4.47 -10.23
N GLY A 372 -25.71 -4.80 -10.28
CA GLY A 372 -24.91 -5.22 -9.13
C GLY A 372 -24.15 -4.07 -8.46
N THR A 373 -24.23 -2.86 -9.02
CA THR A 373 -24.03 -1.57 -8.35
C THR A 373 -25.08 -1.42 -7.25
N ALA A 374 -24.74 -1.71 -5.99
CA ALA A 374 -25.74 -1.87 -4.92
C ALA A 374 -25.24 -1.59 -3.47
N PRO A 375 -26.12 -1.09 -2.55
CA PRO A 375 -25.90 -0.81 -1.12
C PRO A 375 -25.62 -2.02 -0.24
N ILE A 376 -25.68 -1.80 1.09
CA ILE A 376 -25.70 -2.80 2.15
C ILE A 376 -26.97 -2.74 3.07
N LEU A 377 -27.36 -1.60 3.67
CA LEU A 377 -28.64 -1.39 4.41
C LEU A 377 -28.95 0.12 4.64
N ASP A 378 -29.53 0.55 5.77
CA ASP A 378 -29.69 1.96 6.21
C ASP A 378 -29.65 1.97 7.77
N ILE A 379 -28.65 2.58 8.46
CA ILE A 379 -28.12 1.98 9.75
C ILE A 379 -27.90 2.90 11.00
N ARG A 380 -27.36 4.12 10.92
CA ARG A 380 -27.49 5.19 11.98
C ARG A 380 -28.09 6.42 11.29
N PRO A 381 -29.29 6.22 10.75
CA PRO A 381 -29.47 6.04 9.31
C PRO A 381 -29.74 7.35 8.55
N GLY A 382 -30.56 7.27 7.49
CA GLY A 382 -31.32 8.36 6.85
C GLY A 382 -32.21 9.22 7.75
N SER A 383 -32.16 9.04 9.07
CA SER A 383 -32.74 9.93 10.08
C SER A 383 -31.70 10.82 10.79
N ALA A 384 -30.40 10.70 10.47
CA ALA A 384 -29.32 11.56 10.97
C ALA A 384 -28.29 11.90 9.88
N SER A 385 -27.20 11.13 9.73
CA SER A 385 -26.21 11.26 8.65
C SER A 385 -25.53 9.91 8.32
N SER A 386 -24.28 9.84 7.82
CA SER A 386 -23.58 8.53 7.79
C SER A 386 -22.05 8.57 7.64
N PHE A 387 -21.53 8.75 6.42
CA PHE A 387 -20.09 8.63 6.09
C PHE A 387 -19.50 7.16 6.13
N PRO A 388 -19.09 6.55 4.97
CA PRO A 388 -18.17 5.35 4.91
C PRO A 388 -16.93 5.43 3.97
N LYS A 389 -15.72 4.91 4.36
CA LYS A 389 -14.43 4.97 3.59
C LYS A 389 -13.40 3.87 3.98
N TYR A 390 -12.10 4.20 4.25
CA TYR A 390 -10.82 3.81 3.59
C TYR A 390 -10.56 2.46 2.93
N LEU A 391 -9.49 2.48 2.13
CA LEU A 391 -9.20 1.61 1.01
C LEU A 391 -7.70 1.35 0.87
N THR A 392 -7.19 0.20 1.32
CA THR A 392 -5.75 0.06 1.59
C THR A 392 -5.16 -1.33 1.21
N ASN A 393 -6.01 -2.36 1.14
CA ASN A 393 -5.93 -3.59 0.34
C ASN A 393 -5.05 -4.81 0.84
N VAL A 394 -5.66 -5.76 1.59
CA VAL A 394 -5.11 -6.94 2.33
C VAL A 394 -5.87 -8.28 2.05
N ALA A 395 -5.27 -9.43 1.71
CA ALA A 395 -5.89 -10.78 1.87
C ALA A 395 -7.39 -11.04 1.46
N GLY A 396 -7.93 -10.34 0.46
CA GLY A 396 -9.20 -10.67 -0.23
C GLY A 396 -10.55 -10.45 0.49
N THR A 397 -10.62 -10.47 1.82
CA THR A 397 -11.84 -10.14 2.60
C THR A 397 -12.09 -8.61 2.60
N LEU A 398 -12.91 -8.08 3.53
CA LEU A 398 -12.93 -6.65 3.85
C LEU A 398 -12.44 -6.31 5.28
N PHE A 399 -12.06 -5.05 5.38
CA PHE A 399 -11.58 -4.24 6.51
C PHE A 399 -11.66 -2.78 5.97
N PHE A 400 -11.71 -1.72 6.78
CA PHE A 400 -11.79 -0.31 6.30
C PHE A 400 -11.50 0.75 7.40
N THR A 401 -12.21 1.92 7.49
CA THR A 401 -13.47 3.68 9.40
C THR A 401 -15.06 3.76 9.68
N ALA A 402 -15.84 4.49 8.87
CA ALA A 402 -17.27 4.22 8.59
C ALA A 402 -18.12 3.97 9.82
N ASN A 403 -18.78 5.06 10.19
CA ASN A 403 -19.22 5.43 11.51
C ASN A 403 -20.06 4.38 12.28
N ASP A 404 -20.31 4.64 13.57
CA ASP A 404 -21.03 3.75 14.49
C ASP A 404 -22.50 4.13 14.72
N GLY A 405 -22.75 5.38 15.04
CA GLY A 405 -23.49 5.67 16.25
C GLY A 405 -22.87 6.88 16.91
N THR A 406 -21.67 6.65 17.44
CA THR A 406 -21.39 7.20 18.77
C THR A 406 -19.95 7.11 19.22
N SER A 407 -19.31 5.95 19.05
CA SER A 407 -18.26 5.51 19.99
C SER A 407 -16.84 5.96 19.61
N GLY A 408 -16.71 7.16 19.06
CA GLY A 408 -15.64 7.53 18.12
C GLY A 408 -15.82 6.81 16.78
N ASP A 409 -14.96 7.04 15.76
CA ASP A 409 -15.04 6.38 14.43
C ASP A 409 -14.38 5.00 14.40
N GLU A 410 -14.95 4.12 15.28
CA GLU A 410 -15.59 1.33 15.66
C GLU A 410 -14.82 0.07 14.96
N LEU A 411 -13.86 -0.63 15.59
CA LEU A 411 -12.87 -1.51 14.90
C LEU A 411 -13.41 -2.87 14.36
N TRP A 412 -14.34 -2.84 13.41
CA TRP A 412 -15.04 -3.99 12.83
C TRP A 412 -14.32 -4.77 11.66
N LYS A 413 -14.95 -5.78 10.97
CA LYS A 413 -14.30 -6.67 9.93
C LYS A 413 -15.24 -7.41 8.91
N SER A 414 -15.47 -6.90 7.69
CA SER A 414 -16.43 -7.47 6.70
C SER A 414 -15.84 -8.22 5.47
N ASP A 415 -16.57 -8.27 4.36
CA ASP A 415 -16.37 -9.09 3.15
C ASP A 415 -17.04 -8.53 1.85
N GLY A 416 -17.87 -7.49 1.95
CA GLY A 416 -18.70 -6.97 0.83
C GLY A 416 -20.18 -7.29 0.94
N THR A 417 -20.60 -7.86 2.06
CA THR A 417 -21.99 -8.02 2.47
C THR A 417 -22.30 -7.15 3.69
N THR A 418 -23.59 -6.92 3.91
CA THR A 418 -24.16 -6.26 5.09
C THR A 418 -23.82 -6.96 6.41
N ILE A 419 -23.49 -8.25 6.34
CA ILE A 419 -23.42 -9.17 7.51
C ILE A 419 -21.97 -9.53 7.85
N GLY A 420 -20.94 -8.95 7.21
CA GLY A 420 -19.56 -9.17 7.64
C GLY A 420 -19.26 -8.49 9.01
N THR A 421 -19.85 -9.01 10.10
CA THR A 421 -20.35 -8.30 11.32
C THR A 421 -20.40 -9.31 12.53
N THR A 422 -20.29 -8.93 13.82
CA THR A 422 -20.45 -9.82 15.05
C THR A 422 -20.67 -9.16 16.45
N ARG A 423 -20.18 -7.94 16.72
CA ARG A 423 -19.79 -7.34 18.04
C ARG A 423 -18.47 -7.90 18.62
N VAL A 424 -17.56 -7.02 19.09
CA VAL A 424 -16.26 -7.40 19.73
C VAL A 424 -15.88 -6.57 20.98
N LYS A 425 -15.90 -5.23 21.00
CA LYS A 425 -15.71 -4.40 22.22
C LYS A 425 -16.39 -3.02 22.05
N ASN A 426 -16.08 -1.95 22.81
CA ASN A 426 -16.77 -0.62 22.73
C ASN A 426 -16.05 0.52 23.52
N THR A 427 -15.79 1.68 22.86
CA THR A 427 -14.70 2.65 23.14
C THR A 427 -15.05 4.02 23.79
N PRO A 428 -15.59 5.01 23.03
CA PRO A 428 -14.93 6.31 22.70
C PRO A 428 -13.43 6.36 22.29
N VAL A 429 -13.07 7.03 21.16
CA VAL A 429 -11.92 6.53 20.34
C VAL A 429 -10.93 7.40 19.51
N ALA A 430 -11.11 8.67 19.07
CA ALA A 430 -10.04 9.27 18.21
C ALA A 430 -9.78 10.81 18.11
N ALA A 431 -9.92 11.64 19.14
CA ALA A 431 -9.56 13.07 19.16
C ALA A 431 -8.12 13.43 18.70
N GLU A 432 -8.04 14.11 17.54
CA GLU A 432 -6.98 14.98 16.96
C GLU A 432 -5.45 14.70 17.14
N GLY A 433 -4.64 15.31 16.26
CA GLY A 433 -3.18 15.33 16.28
C GLY A 433 -2.52 14.60 15.11
N SER A 434 -3.19 14.49 13.96
CA SER A 434 -2.89 13.42 13.00
C SER A 434 -1.64 13.62 12.11
N ARG A 435 -0.77 12.60 12.09
CA ARG A 435 0.30 12.33 11.12
C ARG A 435 -0.21 11.57 9.87
N THR A 436 -1.53 11.39 9.78
CA THR A 436 -2.30 10.62 8.80
C THR A 436 -2.25 9.09 9.00
N PRO A 437 -3.40 8.40 9.06
CA PRO A 437 -3.47 6.95 8.86
C PRO A 437 -3.08 6.55 7.41
N SER A 438 -1.78 6.48 7.15
CA SER A 438 -1.08 6.09 5.91
C SER A 438 -1.15 4.59 5.54
N LEU A 439 -2.30 3.96 5.80
CA LEU A 439 -2.44 2.51 6.01
C LEU A 439 -2.52 1.72 4.68
N ARG A 440 -2.22 0.40 4.69
CA ARG A 440 -2.13 -0.45 3.47
C ARG A 440 -2.67 -1.91 3.59
N ALA A 441 -1.82 -2.93 3.45
CA ALA A 441 -2.07 -4.31 3.06
C ALA A 441 -1.57 -5.34 4.10
N VAL A 442 -1.74 -6.65 3.82
CA VAL A 442 -0.97 -7.85 4.29
C VAL A 442 -1.66 -9.14 3.81
N GLY A 443 -1.29 -10.31 4.35
CA GLY A 443 -1.93 -11.62 4.16
C GLY A 443 -2.87 -12.07 5.29
N GLY A 444 -2.79 -11.50 6.50
CA GLY A 444 -3.76 -11.80 7.57
C GLY A 444 -3.97 -10.72 8.65
N LEU A 445 -2.90 -10.10 9.14
CA LEU A 445 -2.88 -9.25 10.35
C LEU A 445 -3.15 -7.74 10.16
N LEU A 446 -3.18 -7.05 11.30
CA LEU A 446 -3.22 -5.62 11.62
C LEU A 446 -2.76 -5.55 13.08
N TYR A 447 -1.98 -4.56 13.51
CA TYR A 447 -1.91 -4.16 14.92
C TYR A 447 -2.57 -2.78 15.01
N PHE A 448 -3.23 -2.49 16.12
CA PHE A 448 -4.11 -1.32 16.28
C PHE A 448 -4.00 -0.80 17.70
N SER A 449 -4.35 0.46 17.89
CA SER A 449 -4.78 1.04 19.17
C SER A 449 -6.29 1.23 19.16
N ALA A 450 -6.89 1.21 20.35
CA ALA A 450 -8.27 1.55 20.69
C ALA A 450 -8.38 1.47 22.22
N ASN A 451 -9.29 2.19 22.87
CA ASN A 451 -8.98 2.71 24.22
C ASN A 451 -10.09 2.51 25.30
N ASP A 452 -9.68 2.17 26.53
CA ASP A 452 -10.48 1.84 27.77
C ASP A 452 -10.55 2.82 29.15
N GLY A 453 -9.19 4.34 30.22
CA GLY A 453 -9.03 5.37 31.32
C GLY A 453 -7.87 5.13 32.30
N ILE A 454 -6.80 4.43 31.87
CA ILE A 454 -5.66 4.03 32.72
C ILE A 454 -4.32 3.95 31.97
N ASN A 455 -4.22 3.14 30.90
CA ASN A 455 -2.94 2.45 30.58
C ASN A 455 -2.00 3.17 29.60
N GLY A 456 -2.46 4.22 28.89
CA GLY A 456 -1.63 4.99 27.94
C GLY A 456 -2.02 4.92 26.47
N ARG A 457 -1.05 5.23 25.61
CA ARG A 457 -1.15 5.55 24.17
C ARG A 457 -0.75 4.34 23.31
N GLU A 458 -1.33 3.18 23.64
CA GLU A 458 -0.76 1.85 23.37
C GLU A 458 -1.67 0.93 22.50
N LEU A 459 -1.11 -0.20 22.00
CA LEU A 459 -1.67 -0.94 20.86
C LEU A 459 -1.25 -2.43 20.77
N TRP A 460 -2.08 -3.44 21.13
CA TRP A 460 -1.60 -4.83 21.30
C TRP A 460 -2.67 -6.09 21.01
N ILE A 461 -2.94 -7.71 19.34
CA ILE A 461 -3.05 -7.96 17.80
C ILE A 461 -4.47 -7.87 17.12
N SER A 462 -4.57 -7.61 15.80
CA SER A 462 -5.78 -7.71 14.93
C SER A 462 -5.61 -8.49 13.60
N ASP A 463 -5.93 -9.77 13.57
CA ASP A 463 -6.23 -10.50 12.32
C ASP A 463 -7.62 -10.11 11.75
N GLY A 464 -8.16 -8.99 12.21
CA GLY A 464 -9.58 -8.60 12.21
C GLY A 464 -10.40 -9.20 13.33
N SER A 465 -9.71 -9.68 14.34
CA SER A 465 -10.13 -10.30 15.61
C SER A 465 -8.82 -10.58 16.38
N ALA A 466 -8.76 -11.07 17.62
CA ALA A 466 -9.79 -11.60 18.49
C ALA A 466 -9.60 -11.25 19.99
N ALA A 467 -8.53 -10.52 20.33
CA ALA A 467 -7.83 -10.59 21.61
C ALA A 467 -8.37 -9.67 22.74
N GLY A 468 -7.75 -9.72 23.92
CA GLY A 468 -7.92 -8.78 25.06
C GLY A 468 -6.88 -9.00 26.17
N THR A 469 -6.08 -7.96 26.48
CA THR A 469 -4.60 -8.16 26.53
C THR A 469 -3.79 -7.02 27.19
N VAL A 470 -2.44 -7.11 27.11
CA VAL A 470 -1.41 -6.04 27.22
C VAL A 470 -0.29 -6.35 26.14
N PRO A 471 0.96 -5.82 26.05
CA PRO A 471 1.87 -6.05 24.87
C PRO A 471 2.43 -7.42 24.37
N VAL A 472 3.49 -8.03 24.94
CA VAL A 472 4.21 -9.30 24.56
C VAL A 472 4.25 -10.52 25.55
N LYS A 473 5.00 -10.87 26.64
CA LYS A 473 6.15 -10.51 27.57
C LYS A 473 5.93 -9.64 28.87
N GLU A 474 6.85 -8.74 29.30
CA GLU A 474 6.87 -8.06 30.65
C GLU A 474 7.82 -6.80 30.76
N ILE A 475 7.35 -5.55 31.02
CA ILE A 475 8.23 -4.33 31.20
C ILE A 475 7.67 -3.10 31.98
N ARG A 476 8.62 -2.25 32.41
CA ARG A 476 8.63 -0.76 32.54
C ARG A 476 7.61 -0.10 33.48
N TYR A 477 6.31 -0.25 33.25
CA TYR A 477 5.23 0.30 34.10
C TYR A 477 5.44 1.78 34.54
N GLY A 478 5.88 2.66 33.62
CA GLY A 478 6.21 4.07 33.90
C GLY A 478 6.47 4.89 32.63
N SER A 479 6.57 6.22 32.77
CA SER A 479 6.47 7.18 31.64
C SER A 479 7.35 8.44 31.78
N MET A 480 7.38 9.28 30.72
CA MET A 480 8.08 10.58 30.70
C MET A 480 7.71 11.53 29.54
N GLY A 481 7.44 11.02 28.32
CA GLY A 481 7.36 11.84 27.09
C GLY A 481 8.00 11.16 25.87
N SER A 482 7.31 11.18 24.71
CA SER A 482 7.78 10.52 23.48
C SER A 482 7.36 11.21 22.17
N THR A 483 6.13 11.04 21.68
CA THR A 483 5.61 11.60 20.41
C THR A 483 6.23 11.20 19.02
N PRO A 484 6.82 9.99 18.78
CA PRO A 484 7.24 9.46 17.47
C PRO A 484 6.28 9.54 16.25
N GLY A 485 6.71 8.99 15.10
CA GLY A 485 6.00 8.96 13.82
C GLY A 485 6.19 7.66 12.99
N ASN A 486 5.77 7.72 11.73
CA ASN A 486 5.47 6.62 10.80
C ASN A 486 6.50 5.46 10.62
N LEU A 487 6.05 4.44 9.88
CA LEU A 487 6.74 3.59 8.88
C LEU A 487 5.75 3.34 7.71
N THR A 488 5.89 2.26 6.92
CA THR A 488 4.78 1.52 6.24
C THR A 488 5.32 0.40 5.31
N LYS A 489 5.70 -0.81 5.80
CA LYS A 489 5.59 -2.15 5.12
C LYS A 489 6.49 -3.31 5.61
N ILE A 490 7.49 -3.70 4.84
CA ILE A 490 8.25 -4.97 4.89
C ILE A 490 8.25 -5.79 6.20
N GLY A 491 7.96 -7.08 6.03
CA GLY A 491 8.33 -8.19 6.92
C GLY A 491 7.26 -9.27 7.01
N GLN A 492 7.54 -10.43 7.62
CA GLN A 492 6.49 -11.21 8.30
C GLN A 492 6.04 -10.48 9.60
N THR A 493 6.09 -9.15 9.57
CA THR A 493 6.52 -8.18 10.60
C THR A 493 6.28 -6.75 10.04
N LEU A 494 6.34 -5.74 10.91
CA LEU A 494 6.73 -4.34 10.64
C LEU A 494 7.21 -3.79 12.00
N TYR A 495 7.28 -2.46 12.18
CA TYR A 495 7.70 -1.80 13.40
C TYR A 495 7.00 -0.44 13.51
N PHE A 496 7.67 0.52 14.13
CA PHE A 496 7.30 1.86 14.54
C PHE A 496 8.62 2.62 14.86
N THR A 497 8.56 3.77 15.54
CA THR A 497 9.73 4.32 16.28
C THR A 497 9.46 4.30 17.78
N ALA A 498 10.45 3.83 18.57
CA ALA A 498 10.33 3.36 19.97
C ALA A 498 11.01 4.32 20.95
N ASN A 499 11.10 3.98 22.26
CA ASN A 499 12.16 4.34 23.23
C ASN A 499 11.80 3.96 24.68
N ASP A 500 12.45 2.92 25.18
CA ASP A 500 12.32 2.43 26.56
C ASP A 500 13.02 3.34 27.58
N GLY A 501 13.89 4.27 27.12
CA GLY A 501 14.26 5.45 27.90
C GLY A 501 15.64 6.07 27.68
N THR A 502 16.33 6.00 26.52
CA THR A 502 17.64 6.70 26.32
C THR A 502 18.00 7.11 24.88
N SER A 503 17.11 7.07 23.87
CA SER A 503 17.54 7.15 22.44
C SER A 503 16.90 8.21 21.53
N GLY A 504 16.11 9.15 22.07
CA GLY A 504 15.23 9.98 21.23
C GLY A 504 14.11 9.11 20.68
N GLU A 505 14.07 8.83 19.38
CA GLU A 505 13.47 7.58 18.91
C GLU A 505 14.47 6.41 18.99
N GLU A 506 14.21 5.44 19.86
CA GLU A 506 14.86 4.13 19.82
C GLU A 506 14.27 3.30 18.67
N LEU A 507 14.87 2.14 18.38
CA LEU A 507 14.35 1.27 17.34
C LEU A 507 14.26 -0.21 17.75
N TRP A 508 13.18 -0.54 18.46
CA TRP A 508 12.89 -1.90 18.94
C TRP A 508 12.46 -2.83 17.81
N LYS A 509 13.36 -3.72 17.38
CA LYS A 509 12.96 -4.90 16.60
C LYS A 509 12.11 -5.80 17.48
N SER A 510 11.02 -6.29 16.93
CA SER A 510 10.27 -7.41 17.48
C SER A 510 9.75 -8.30 16.34
N ASP A 511 9.22 -9.46 16.72
CA ASP A 511 8.30 -10.31 15.96
C ASP A 511 7.58 -11.25 16.95
N GLY A 512 6.74 -12.19 16.51
CA GLY A 512 5.86 -13.05 17.31
C GLY A 512 6.52 -14.06 18.27
N THR A 513 7.68 -13.74 18.85
CA THR A 513 8.37 -14.49 19.90
C THR A 513 8.72 -13.58 21.07
N ALA A 514 8.57 -14.06 22.31
CA ALA A 514 8.66 -13.24 23.53
C ALA A 514 10.09 -12.79 23.93
N ALA A 515 11.00 -12.65 22.96
CA ALA A 515 12.39 -12.23 23.10
C ALA A 515 12.89 -11.40 21.90
N GLY A 516 11.99 -10.68 21.21
CA GLY A 516 12.30 -9.93 19.99
C GLY A 516 13.44 -8.91 20.16
N THR A 517 13.42 -8.12 21.24
CA THR A 517 14.46 -7.14 21.60
C THR A 517 15.55 -7.73 22.51
N VAL A 518 16.80 -7.27 22.38
CA VAL A 518 17.95 -7.67 23.22
C VAL A 518 18.79 -6.46 23.70
N ARG A 519 20.00 -6.24 23.18
CA ARG A 519 20.73 -4.96 22.98
C ARG A 519 21.87 -5.22 21.97
N ILE A 520 22.56 -4.16 21.56
CA ILE A 520 23.32 -3.98 20.32
C ILE A 520 24.36 -2.84 20.49
N LYS A 521 25.08 -2.48 19.41
CA LYS A 521 25.70 -1.15 19.21
C LYS A 521 24.74 0.01 19.54
N ASP A 522 25.29 1.13 20.00
CA ASP A 522 24.57 2.36 20.34
C ASP A 522 24.73 3.47 19.24
N VAL A 523 23.63 4.12 18.79
CA VAL A 523 23.63 5.09 17.66
C VAL A 523 22.78 6.36 17.85
N ASN A 524 23.31 7.37 18.54
CA ASN A 524 22.91 8.79 18.44
C ASN A 524 23.94 9.65 19.21
N PRO A 525 24.50 10.74 18.66
CA PRO A 525 25.54 11.53 19.30
C PRO A 525 25.00 12.73 20.10
N GLY A 526 23.75 13.15 19.85
CA GLY A 526 23.14 14.34 20.45
C GLY A 526 22.40 14.09 21.77
N ALA A 527 22.06 12.84 22.08
CA ALA A 527 21.01 12.46 23.04
C ALA A 527 19.63 13.07 22.68
N LEU A 528 19.30 13.04 21.38
CA LEU A 528 18.10 13.64 20.78
C LEU A 528 17.32 12.68 19.87
N GLY A 529 17.94 11.61 19.38
CA GLY A 529 17.38 10.77 18.31
C GLY A 529 17.73 11.27 16.91
N SER A 530 17.11 10.66 15.91
CA SER A 530 17.51 10.77 14.51
C SER A 530 16.40 11.19 13.55
N SER A 531 15.16 11.39 13.96
CA SER A 531 14.09 11.95 13.10
C SER A 531 13.96 11.32 11.70
N PRO A 532 13.85 9.98 11.58
CA PRO A 532 13.80 9.29 10.30
C PRO A 532 12.58 9.73 9.48
N SER A 533 12.70 9.66 8.15
CA SER A 533 11.64 10.08 7.23
C SER A 533 11.81 9.46 5.84
N HIS A 534 10.74 9.40 5.04
CA HIS A 534 10.78 9.06 3.60
C HIS A 534 11.51 7.74 3.23
N LEU A 535 10.78 6.62 3.08
CA LEU A 535 11.33 5.26 2.81
C LEU A 535 10.88 4.73 1.41
N THR A 536 11.20 3.47 1.01
CA THR A 536 10.40 2.54 0.10
C THR A 536 10.90 1.05 0.00
N GLU A 537 12.17 0.65 0.29
CA GLU A 537 12.76 -0.74 0.11
C GLU A 537 12.98 -1.27 -1.35
N VAL A 538 14.02 -2.09 -1.66
CA VAL A 538 14.28 -2.68 -3.03
C VAL A 538 14.66 -4.19 -3.09
N GLY A 539 14.28 -5.00 -2.11
CA GLY A 539 14.64 -6.42 -2.06
C GLY A 539 15.53 -6.88 -0.89
N GLY A 540 15.58 -6.18 0.25
CA GLY A 540 16.27 -6.64 1.48
C GLY A 540 17.09 -5.57 2.17
N THR A 541 16.41 -4.70 2.93
CA THR A 541 16.75 -3.37 3.49
C THR A 541 15.98 -2.21 2.86
N LEU A 542 15.86 -1.10 3.60
CA LEU A 542 15.18 0.14 3.23
C LEU A 542 16.03 1.35 3.63
N TYR A 543 15.53 2.57 3.48
CA TYR A 543 16.28 3.75 3.93
C TYR A 543 15.45 4.97 4.27
N PHE A 544 16.10 5.98 4.83
CA PHE A 544 15.53 7.11 5.55
C PHE A 544 16.33 8.39 5.32
N THR A 545 15.68 9.54 5.43
CA THR A 545 16.36 10.82 5.75
C THR A 545 16.09 11.20 7.20
N ALA A 546 17.15 11.54 7.92
CA ALA A 546 17.26 11.70 9.37
C ALA A 546 17.96 13.02 9.73
N ASP A 547 17.88 13.46 10.98
CA ASP A 547 18.84 14.44 11.49
C ASP A 547 19.10 14.17 12.97
N ASP A 548 20.37 14.20 13.36
CA ASP A 548 20.93 13.34 14.41
C ASP A 548 22.24 13.92 14.99
N GLY A 549 23.09 14.49 14.12
CA GLY A 549 24.48 14.72 14.46
C GLY A 549 25.33 15.35 13.35
N THR A 550 26.59 14.95 13.28
CA THR A 550 27.71 15.76 12.77
C THR A 550 27.81 16.00 11.25
N SER A 551 26.74 15.78 10.48
CA SER A 551 26.61 16.26 9.09
C SER A 551 25.32 17.04 8.82
N GLY A 552 24.31 16.96 9.68
CA GLY A 552 22.94 17.16 9.21
C GLY A 552 22.53 16.06 8.22
N ARG A 553 21.28 16.13 7.73
CA ARG A 553 20.60 15.16 6.85
C ARG A 553 21.40 14.74 5.57
N GLU A 554 22.29 13.74 5.69
CA GLU A 554 23.35 13.34 4.71
C GLU A 554 23.21 11.97 3.97
N LEU A 555 24.17 10.99 4.01
CA LEU A 555 23.92 9.57 3.57
C LEU A 555 24.88 8.44 4.11
N TRP A 556 24.31 7.30 4.53
CA TRP A 556 24.94 6.16 5.25
C TRP A 556 25.11 4.90 4.35
N LYS A 557 25.84 3.84 4.80
CA LYS A 557 25.69 2.43 4.32
C LYS A 557 25.36 1.52 5.48
N SER A 558 24.15 0.96 5.57
CA SER A 558 23.71 0.24 6.77
C SER A 558 22.93 -1.06 6.44
N ASP A 559 22.45 -1.81 7.44
CA ASP A 559 21.67 -3.04 7.23
C ASP A 559 20.96 -3.60 8.49
N GLY A 560 21.74 -4.05 9.48
CA GLY A 560 21.30 -4.99 10.52
C GLY A 560 22.12 -6.29 10.65
N THR A 561 23.44 -6.20 10.81
CA THR A 561 24.35 -7.35 10.99
C THR A 561 25.55 -7.07 11.91
N GLU A 562 25.59 -5.91 12.60
CA GLU A 562 26.73 -5.38 13.37
C GLU A 562 28.06 -5.32 12.58
N ALA A 563 27.96 -5.30 11.23
CA ALA A 563 29.05 -5.63 10.31
C ALA A 563 29.71 -4.40 9.63
N GLY A 564 29.01 -3.53 8.86
CA GLY A 564 29.38 -2.09 8.73
C GLY A 564 29.62 -1.39 7.36
N THR A 565 30.49 -0.36 7.41
CA THR A 565 30.48 0.82 6.49
C THR A 565 31.86 1.46 6.21
N VAL A 566 31.90 2.47 5.31
CA VAL A 566 33.05 3.27 4.82
C VAL A 566 32.61 4.70 4.41
N ARG A 567 33.53 5.69 4.33
CA ARG A 567 33.27 7.11 3.94
C ARG A 567 34.56 7.91 3.70
N VAL A 568 34.52 8.94 2.86
CA VAL A 568 35.26 10.20 3.07
C VAL A 568 34.38 11.46 2.91
N LYS A 569 33.30 11.49 2.09
CA LYS A 569 32.45 12.72 1.98
C LYS A 569 30.97 12.54 1.57
N ASP A 570 30.11 13.24 2.32
CA ASP A 570 28.73 13.76 2.12
C ASP A 570 28.37 14.28 0.71
N ILE A 571 27.13 14.73 0.44
CA ILE A 571 26.87 15.76 -0.61
C ILE A 571 27.41 17.10 -0.12
N ALA A 572 26.85 17.66 0.95
CA ALA A 572 27.34 18.88 1.57
C ALA A 572 28.27 18.53 2.75
N ALA A 573 29.56 18.80 2.57
CA ALA A 573 30.57 18.47 3.58
C ALA A 573 30.43 19.35 4.83
N GLY A 574 30.49 18.72 6.01
CA GLY A 574 30.28 19.37 7.31
C GLY A 574 28.83 19.28 7.77
N SER A 575 28.42 20.08 8.75
CA SER A 575 27.09 20.00 9.39
C SER A 575 25.95 20.66 8.58
N LEU A 576 25.98 20.55 7.26
CA LEU A 576 24.98 21.14 6.37
C LEU A 576 24.10 20.04 5.77
N ALA A 577 22.82 20.04 6.14
CA ALA A 577 21.82 19.15 5.56
C ALA A 577 21.67 19.39 4.06
N SER A 578 22.02 18.40 3.24
CA SER A 578 21.74 18.44 1.80
C SER A 578 20.29 18.12 1.49
N LEU A 579 19.66 17.15 2.17
CA LEU A 579 18.24 16.86 2.01
C LEU A 579 17.47 17.60 3.10
N SER A 580 16.37 18.27 2.75
CA SER A 580 15.52 18.88 3.79
C SER A 580 14.52 17.86 4.34
N ALA A 581 14.36 17.87 5.67
CA ALA A 581 13.34 17.10 6.38
C ALA A 581 11.91 17.50 5.98
N SER A 582 11.72 18.72 5.47
CA SER A 582 10.43 19.33 5.18
C SER A 582 10.14 19.51 3.68
N SER A 583 11.11 19.29 2.79
CA SER A 583 10.81 19.22 1.35
C SER A 583 10.01 17.96 1.04
N ASN A 584 9.06 18.05 0.09
CA ASN A 584 8.38 16.89 -0.50
C ASN A 584 9.38 16.13 -1.39
N THR A 585 10.33 15.49 -0.72
CA THR A 585 11.49 14.87 -1.33
C THR A 585 11.03 13.49 -1.77
N PHE A 586 10.46 13.41 -2.97
CA PHE A 586 10.06 12.12 -3.52
C PHE A 586 11.33 11.33 -3.80
N LEU A 587 11.72 10.51 -2.84
CA LEU A 587 12.79 9.56 -3.03
C LEU A 587 12.21 8.49 -3.96
N VAL A 588 12.14 8.77 -5.27
CA VAL A 588 11.51 7.87 -6.21
C VAL A 588 12.52 6.77 -6.48
N ASN A 589 12.43 5.75 -5.63
CA ASN A 589 12.22 4.39 -6.08
C ASN A 589 13.16 3.96 -7.21
N VAL A 590 14.18 3.12 -7.01
CA VAL A 590 14.80 2.47 -8.19
C VAL A 590 15.54 1.20 -7.82
N GLY A 591 15.93 0.43 -8.86
CA GLY A 591 16.84 -0.69 -8.73
C GLY A 591 18.30 -0.27 -8.84
N GLY A 592 18.98 -0.19 -7.70
CA GLY A 592 20.43 -0.26 -7.59
C GLY A 592 21.20 1.03 -7.78
N VAL A 593 20.58 2.09 -8.26
CA VAL A 593 21.12 3.45 -8.15
C VAL A 593 19.95 4.40 -7.95
N LEU A 594 19.99 5.29 -6.94
CA LEU A 594 18.79 5.90 -6.33
C LEU A 594 18.97 7.41 -5.94
N TYR A 595 17.93 8.27 -6.04
CA TYR A 595 17.83 9.59 -5.36
C TYR A 595 16.42 10.18 -5.10
N PHE A 596 16.42 11.49 -4.86
CA PHE A 596 15.59 12.34 -4.03
C PHE A 596 15.56 13.75 -4.67
N THR A 597 15.56 14.82 -3.88
CA THR A 597 16.01 16.19 -4.23
C THR A 597 16.80 16.70 -3.01
N ALA A 598 17.80 17.55 -3.20
CA ALA A 598 18.76 18.00 -2.18
C ALA A 598 19.49 19.27 -2.68
N SER A 599 20.48 19.78 -1.96
CA SER A 599 21.36 20.88 -2.40
C SER A 599 22.84 20.54 -2.19
N ASP A 600 23.73 21.02 -3.07
CA ASP A 600 25.19 21.12 -2.81
C ASP A 600 25.66 22.59 -2.76
N PRO A 601 26.73 22.90 -2.01
CA PRO A 601 27.16 24.28 -1.76
C PRO A 601 27.55 25.10 -3.01
N ASN A 602 27.81 24.47 -4.15
CA ASN A 602 28.32 25.12 -5.35
C ASN A 602 27.25 25.30 -6.45
N PHE A 603 26.18 24.48 -6.44
CA PHE A 603 25.18 24.45 -7.51
C PHE A 603 23.71 24.45 -7.03
N GLY A 604 23.48 24.63 -5.73
CA GLY A 604 22.12 24.79 -5.18
C GLY A 604 21.27 23.52 -5.27
N MET A 605 19.94 23.69 -5.19
CA MET A 605 18.98 22.57 -5.14
C MET A 605 18.65 21.99 -6.51
N GLU A 606 19.21 20.81 -6.77
CA GLU A 606 19.29 20.15 -8.09
C GLU A 606 19.04 18.63 -7.98
N LEU A 607 19.97 17.78 -8.46
CA LEU A 607 19.62 16.49 -9.05
C LEU A 607 20.61 15.32 -8.74
N TRP A 608 20.32 14.55 -7.69
CA TRP A 608 21.25 13.79 -6.82
C TRP A 608 21.33 12.27 -6.99
N LYS A 609 22.06 11.50 -6.16
CA LYS A 609 22.29 10.04 -6.35
C LYS A 609 22.59 9.34 -5.02
N SER A 610 23.04 8.10 -5.13
CA SER A 610 24.30 7.62 -4.57
C SER A 610 24.91 6.62 -5.57
N ASN A 611 26.23 6.45 -5.76
CA ASN A 611 26.77 5.73 -6.96
C ASN A 611 27.73 4.51 -6.81
N GLY A 612 29.04 4.70 -6.59
CA GLY A 612 30.07 3.67 -6.88
C GLY A 612 30.93 3.17 -5.71
N THR A 613 32.25 3.33 -5.86
CA THR A 613 33.29 3.21 -4.81
C THR A 613 34.40 4.21 -5.14
N ALA A 614 34.69 5.13 -4.22
CA ALA A 614 35.70 6.20 -4.30
C ALA A 614 35.64 7.21 -5.49
N ALA A 615 34.75 7.06 -6.47
CA ALA A 615 34.76 7.77 -7.75
C ALA A 615 33.35 8.00 -8.38
N GLY A 616 32.52 8.81 -7.71
CA GLY A 616 31.37 9.60 -8.19
C GLY A 616 30.16 8.99 -8.95
N THR A 617 28.95 9.58 -8.91
CA THR A 617 28.45 10.71 -8.09
C THR A 617 28.95 12.17 -8.48
N THR A 618 28.10 13.10 -9.05
CA THR A 618 28.34 14.59 -9.35
C THR A 618 27.18 15.48 -9.99
N ARG A 619 25.89 15.36 -9.67
CA ARG A 619 24.69 16.12 -10.17
C ARG A 619 24.16 15.90 -11.60
N VAL A 620 23.29 16.79 -12.10
CA VAL A 620 22.84 16.77 -13.49
C VAL A 620 23.75 17.57 -14.42
N LYS A 621 24.41 18.62 -13.95
CA LYS A 621 23.99 20.03 -14.15
C LYS A 621 23.34 20.53 -12.82
N ASP A 622 22.93 21.76 -12.53
CA ASP A 622 22.85 23.01 -13.29
C ASP A 622 21.73 23.05 -14.37
N ILE A 623 20.52 22.58 -14.01
CA ILE A 623 19.28 22.92 -14.73
C ILE A 623 19.07 24.45 -14.64
N ASN A 624 19.36 25.03 -13.47
CA ASN A 624 19.43 26.47 -13.27
C ASN A 624 20.88 26.82 -12.87
N PRO A 625 21.73 27.28 -13.82
CA PRO A 625 23.13 27.60 -13.49
C PRO A 625 23.32 28.80 -12.55
N ASP A 626 22.28 29.63 -12.36
CA ASP A 626 22.35 30.88 -11.59
C ASP A 626 21.65 30.79 -10.21
N SER A 627 20.89 29.73 -9.92
CA SER A 627 20.18 29.52 -8.64
C SER A 627 19.62 28.08 -8.53
N ASP A 628 18.74 27.80 -7.57
CA ASP A 628 18.11 26.47 -7.43
C ASP A 628 17.17 26.15 -8.61
N SER A 629 17.19 24.91 -9.11
CA SER A 629 16.16 24.41 -10.05
C SER A 629 14.94 23.80 -9.33
N SER A 630 15.11 23.45 -8.06
CA SER A 630 14.06 22.95 -7.17
C SER A 630 13.23 21.76 -7.69
N PRO A 631 13.83 20.63 -8.14
CA PRO A 631 13.08 19.53 -8.78
C PRO A 631 12.03 18.87 -7.86
N ALA A 632 10.78 18.77 -8.32
CA ALA A 632 9.64 18.27 -7.53
C ALA A 632 8.67 17.38 -8.34
N HIS A 633 7.75 16.69 -7.65
CA HIS A 633 6.72 15.81 -8.27
C HIS A 633 7.28 14.71 -9.19
N LEU A 634 8.36 14.10 -8.75
CA LEU A 634 9.01 12.96 -9.38
C LEU A 634 8.05 11.75 -9.34
N ILE A 635 8.06 10.85 -10.32
CA ILE A 635 7.08 9.75 -10.32
C ILE A 635 7.57 8.47 -11.00
N ASN A 636 6.90 7.34 -10.69
CA ASN A 636 6.75 6.07 -11.44
C ASN A 636 6.49 6.29 -12.96
N MET A 637 7.45 6.96 -13.60
CA MET A 637 7.37 7.67 -14.85
C MET A 637 8.71 7.64 -15.64
N GLY A 638 9.06 6.48 -16.21
CA GLY A 638 9.88 6.33 -17.43
C GLY A 638 10.81 5.11 -17.55
N GLY A 639 11.52 4.86 -16.48
CA GLY A 639 12.73 4.06 -16.39
C GLY A 639 13.66 4.61 -15.29
N THR A 640 14.05 5.89 -15.18
CA THR A 640 13.93 7.05 -16.13
C THR A 640 12.69 7.91 -16.00
N LEU A 641 12.71 9.23 -16.19
CA LEU A 641 11.98 10.11 -15.27
C LEU A 641 11.25 11.34 -15.86
N TYR A 642 10.08 11.70 -15.31
CA TYR A 642 9.59 13.10 -15.17
C TYR A 642 9.61 13.66 -13.74
N PHE A 643 9.64 14.99 -13.69
CA PHE A 643 9.47 15.87 -12.54
C PHE A 643 9.07 17.28 -13.04
N THR A 644 8.95 18.26 -12.16
CA THR A 644 8.89 19.69 -12.50
C THR A 644 10.13 20.41 -11.96
N ALA A 645 10.67 21.37 -12.71
CA ALA A 645 11.84 22.17 -12.29
C ALA A 645 11.82 23.56 -12.94
N ASN A 646 12.58 24.47 -12.38
CA ASN A 646 12.78 25.84 -12.86
C ASN A 646 14.18 25.97 -13.48
N ASP A 647 14.31 26.51 -14.68
CA ASP A 647 15.61 26.78 -15.33
C ASP A 647 16.04 28.25 -15.25
N GLY A 648 15.33 29.07 -14.47
CA GLY A 648 15.56 30.51 -14.34
C GLY A 648 15.09 31.34 -15.55
N SER A 649 14.83 30.72 -16.70
CA SER A 649 14.49 31.40 -17.96
C SER A 649 13.01 31.24 -18.38
N THR A 650 12.39 30.13 -17.99
CA THR A 650 10.99 29.75 -18.28
C THR A 650 10.16 29.47 -17.02
N GLY A 651 10.73 29.65 -15.84
CA GLY A 651 10.05 29.31 -14.59
C GLY A 651 9.89 27.80 -14.39
N ARG A 652 9.06 27.40 -13.41
CA ARG A 652 8.79 25.99 -13.14
C ARG A 652 7.84 25.37 -14.17
N GLU A 653 8.39 24.47 -14.97
CA GLU A 653 7.73 23.73 -16.06
C GLU A 653 7.74 22.22 -15.81
N LEU A 654 7.32 21.41 -16.79
CA LEU A 654 7.44 19.96 -16.75
C LEU A 654 8.81 19.52 -17.34
N TRP A 655 9.46 18.53 -16.72
CA TRP A 655 10.89 18.26 -16.89
C TRP A 655 11.28 16.80 -16.79
N LYS A 656 12.51 16.58 -17.24
CA LYS A 656 13.12 15.31 -17.55
C LYS A 656 14.65 15.51 -17.54
N SER A 657 15.38 14.78 -16.71
CA SER A 657 16.86 14.78 -16.57
C SER A 657 17.26 13.72 -15.55
N ASP A 658 18.20 12.87 -15.94
CA ASP A 658 18.02 11.45 -15.63
C ASP A 658 19.23 10.55 -15.98
N GLY A 659 19.90 10.74 -17.14
CA GLY A 659 20.86 9.74 -17.63
C GLY A 659 22.17 10.12 -18.32
N THR A 660 22.48 11.38 -18.64
CA THR A 660 23.76 11.69 -19.33
C THR A 660 24.31 13.08 -18.94
N LEU A 661 24.07 14.22 -19.63
CA LEU A 661 24.29 15.59 -19.08
C LEU A 661 23.57 16.71 -19.85
N ALA A 662 24.00 17.04 -21.07
CA ALA A 662 24.08 18.45 -21.44
C ALA A 662 22.74 19.13 -21.72
N GLY A 663 21.88 18.49 -22.50
CA GLY A 663 20.54 18.98 -22.82
C GLY A 663 19.54 18.60 -21.74
N THR A 664 19.62 19.17 -20.55
CA THR A 664 18.59 19.01 -19.53
C THR A 664 17.21 19.40 -20.07
N VAL A 665 16.28 18.46 -20.21
CA VAL A 665 15.03 18.69 -20.96
C VAL A 665 13.92 19.27 -20.12
N ARG A 666 13.46 20.45 -20.53
CA ARG A 666 12.06 20.83 -20.39
C ARG A 666 11.24 20.09 -21.44
N VAL A 667 10.11 19.55 -21.00
CA VAL A 667 9.02 19.04 -21.83
C VAL A 667 8.53 20.11 -22.81
N LYS A 668 7.86 21.10 -22.24
CA LYS A 668 7.16 22.15 -22.94
C LYS A 668 7.28 23.36 -22.06
N ASP A 669 7.49 24.50 -22.68
CA ASP A 669 7.21 25.78 -22.07
C ASP A 669 5.68 25.95 -22.10
N ILE A 670 4.98 25.46 -21.07
CA ILE A 670 3.51 25.44 -21.03
C ILE A 670 3.01 26.88 -20.86
N ARG A 671 3.70 27.67 -20.04
CA ARG A 671 3.43 29.09 -19.82
C ARG A 671 4.54 29.95 -20.41
N ALA A 672 4.37 30.31 -21.68
CA ALA A 672 5.40 31.02 -22.45
C ALA A 672 6.03 32.22 -21.72
N GLY A 673 7.36 32.17 -21.54
CA GLY A 673 8.15 33.23 -20.92
C GLY A 673 8.60 32.89 -19.48
N ALA A 674 9.08 33.89 -18.74
CA ALA A 674 9.75 33.66 -17.44
C ALA A 674 8.83 33.27 -16.26
N LEU A 675 7.55 32.96 -16.51
CA LEU A 675 6.57 32.54 -15.50
C LEU A 675 6.24 31.07 -15.72
N GLY A 676 6.47 30.21 -14.74
CA GLY A 676 6.21 28.77 -14.91
C GLY A 676 4.74 28.37 -14.70
N ALA A 677 4.32 27.32 -15.41
CA ALA A 677 2.98 26.75 -15.37
C ALA A 677 2.64 25.98 -14.08
N PHE A 678 3.66 25.54 -13.33
CA PHE A 678 3.47 24.89 -12.03
C PHE A 678 3.70 25.86 -10.86
N GLY A 679 4.46 26.94 -11.07
CA GLY A 679 4.74 27.99 -10.10
C GLY A 679 5.85 27.68 -9.07
N SER A 680 6.11 28.62 -8.16
CA SER A 680 7.06 28.45 -7.04
C SER A 680 6.46 27.70 -5.84
N THR A 681 5.16 27.40 -5.88
CA THR A 681 4.39 26.86 -4.75
C THR A 681 4.59 25.37 -4.55
N PHE A 682 5.46 24.98 -3.60
CA PHE A 682 5.58 23.60 -3.11
C PHE A 682 4.33 23.09 -2.35
N LEU A 683 3.32 23.94 -2.14
CA LEU A 683 2.17 23.70 -1.27
C LEU A 683 0.94 23.16 -2.03
N SER A 684 1.04 21.95 -2.56
CA SER A 684 -0.10 21.02 -2.57
C SER A 684 0.40 19.57 -2.49
N LYS A 685 0.04 18.88 -1.40
CA LYS A 685 0.65 17.60 -0.98
C LYS A 685 0.02 16.36 -1.64
N GLN A 686 -0.60 16.50 -2.82
CA GLN A 686 -1.43 15.47 -3.45
C GLN A 686 -1.24 15.45 -4.98
N ASN A 687 -0.45 14.48 -5.46
CA ASN A 687 -0.55 13.88 -6.80
C ASN A 687 -0.57 14.86 -8.00
N VAL A 688 0.44 15.74 -8.10
CA VAL A 688 0.59 16.64 -9.26
C VAL A 688 0.85 15.86 -10.55
N LEU A 689 1.69 14.82 -10.53
CA LEU A 689 1.84 13.83 -11.60
C LEU A 689 1.29 12.48 -11.07
N VAL A 690 0.68 11.61 -11.89
CA VAL A 690 0.16 10.27 -11.45
C VAL A 690 0.63 9.14 -12.38
N GLU A 691 0.46 7.87 -11.97
CA GLU A 691 0.95 6.62 -12.61
C GLU A 691 -0.21 5.86 -13.28
N VAL A 692 -0.32 5.81 -14.62
CA VAL A 692 -1.50 5.30 -15.39
C VAL A 692 -1.42 5.14 -16.97
N ALA A 693 -1.30 3.93 -17.54
CA ALA A 693 -0.97 3.45 -18.93
C ALA A 693 -0.47 4.39 -20.06
N GLY A 694 0.77 4.13 -20.57
CA GLY A 694 1.60 4.63 -21.72
C GLY A 694 2.67 5.78 -21.61
N ILE A 695 2.42 6.86 -20.86
CA ILE A 695 2.18 8.25 -21.37
C ILE A 695 2.45 9.31 -20.14
N LEU A 696 2.18 10.66 -19.95
CA LEU A 696 2.06 11.43 -18.59
C LEU A 696 1.17 12.71 -18.42
N TYR A 697 0.40 12.74 -17.30
CA TYR A 697 -0.67 13.66 -16.84
C TYR A 697 -0.39 14.56 -15.62
N PHE A 698 -1.03 15.75 -15.51
CA PHE A 698 -0.94 16.68 -14.36
C PHE A 698 -2.00 17.81 -14.31
N ASN A 699 -1.80 18.82 -13.44
CA ASN A 699 -2.43 20.15 -13.52
C ASN A 699 -1.39 21.23 -13.85
N ALA A 700 -1.75 22.23 -14.65
CA ALA A 700 -0.85 23.33 -15.06
C ALA A 700 -1.62 24.59 -15.50
N ASP A 701 -0.96 25.74 -15.43
CA ASP A 701 -1.47 27.06 -15.83
C ASP A 701 -0.74 27.59 -17.07
N ASP A 702 -1.41 27.77 -18.20
CA ASP A 702 -0.82 28.34 -19.43
C ASP A 702 -0.84 29.88 -19.47
N GLY A 703 -1.38 30.53 -18.43
CA GLY A 703 -1.58 31.97 -18.36
C GLY A 703 -2.73 32.52 -19.21
N ALA A 704 -3.44 31.68 -19.98
CA ALA A 704 -4.57 32.05 -20.81
C ALA A 704 -5.90 31.48 -20.28
N THR A 705 -5.88 30.28 -19.71
CA THR A 705 -7.05 29.58 -19.11
C THR A 705 -6.89 29.26 -17.62
N GLY A 706 -5.88 29.83 -16.96
CA GLY A 706 -5.56 29.52 -15.58
C GLY A 706 -5.15 28.05 -15.37
N ARG A 707 -5.15 27.61 -14.11
CA ARG A 707 -4.73 26.26 -13.73
C ARG A 707 -5.81 25.23 -14.04
N GLU A 708 -5.54 24.40 -15.02
CA GLU A 708 -6.49 23.43 -15.56
C GLU A 708 -5.95 22.00 -15.49
N LEU A 709 -6.71 21.07 -16.05
CA LEU A 709 -6.36 19.66 -16.18
C LEU A 709 -5.51 19.46 -17.44
N TRP A 710 -4.37 18.79 -17.32
CA TRP A 710 -3.34 18.76 -18.36
C TRP A 710 -2.70 17.40 -18.56
N LYS A 711 -2.05 17.34 -19.73
CA LYS A 711 -1.35 16.17 -20.22
C LYS A 711 -0.11 16.54 -21.00
N SER A 712 0.88 15.65 -21.00
CA SER A 712 2.14 15.81 -21.69
C SER A 712 2.54 14.64 -22.58
N ASP A 713 2.84 14.95 -23.84
CA ASP A 713 3.95 14.27 -24.52
C ASP A 713 5.21 14.60 -23.76
N GLY A 714 5.77 15.77 -24.03
CA GLY A 714 7.06 16.27 -23.61
C GLY A 714 7.60 17.33 -24.57
N THR A 715 6.71 18.09 -25.24
CA THR A 715 7.08 18.96 -26.36
C THR A 715 6.10 20.12 -26.62
N SER A 716 6.64 21.30 -26.90
CA SER A 716 6.13 22.24 -27.93
C SER A 716 4.60 22.50 -27.95
N ALA A 717 3.91 22.25 -29.06
CA ALA A 717 2.44 22.31 -29.17
C ALA A 717 1.74 20.98 -28.78
N GLY A 718 2.48 20.01 -28.24
CA GLY A 718 2.05 18.63 -28.07
C GLY A 718 1.28 18.35 -26.79
N THR A 719 1.96 18.51 -25.66
CA THR A 719 1.50 18.58 -24.28
C THR A 719 0.37 19.61 -24.23
N VAL A 720 -0.84 19.20 -23.86
CA VAL A 720 -2.08 19.99 -24.03
C VAL A 720 -2.91 20.06 -22.76
N ARG A 721 -3.72 21.12 -22.66
CA ARG A 721 -4.85 21.14 -21.75
C ARG A 721 -5.86 20.10 -22.21
N ILE A 722 -6.49 19.48 -21.24
CA ILE A 722 -7.55 18.50 -21.43
C ILE A 722 -8.83 19.26 -21.66
N LYS A 723 -9.39 19.80 -20.59
CA LYS A 723 -10.60 20.60 -20.59
C LYS A 723 -10.28 21.97 -20.03
N ASP A 724 -10.92 23.00 -20.59
CA ASP A 724 -11.07 24.29 -19.93
C ASP A 724 -12.27 24.16 -18.97
N ILE A 725 -12.02 23.57 -17.79
CA ILE A 725 -13.08 23.21 -16.85
C ILE A 725 -13.70 24.47 -16.27
N GLU A 726 -12.93 25.56 -16.06
CA GLU A 726 -13.44 26.87 -15.66
C GLU A 726 -13.05 27.98 -16.66
N PRO A 727 -13.84 28.20 -17.73
CA PRO A 727 -13.53 29.13 -18.81
C PRO A 727 -13.18 30.54 -18.35
N GLY A 728 -11.92 30.91 -18.57
CA GLY A 728 -11.36 32.21 -18.20
C GLY A 728 -9.98 32.05 -17.57
N VAL A 729 -9.39 33.16 -17.12
CA VAL A 729 -8.01 33.19 -16.62
C VAL A 729 -7.80 32.59 -15.22
N ASN A 730 -8.88 32.14 -14.56
CA ASN A 730 -8.82 31.64 -13.19
C ASN A 730 -8.49 30.13 -13.12
N GLY A 731 -9.07 29.33 -14.01
CA GLY A 731 -8.91 27.87 -14.06
C GLY A 731 -9.56 27.11 -12.89
N SER A 732 -9.73 25.80 -13.08
CA SER A 732 -10.46 24.88 -12.20
C SER A 732 -9.68 24.22 -11.06
N SER A 733 -8.36 24.43 -11.00
CA SER A 733 -7.43 23.91 -9.99
C SER A 733 -7.55 22.40 -9.65
N PRO A 734 -7.33 21.47 -10.59
CA PRO A 734 -7.44 20.03 -10.33
C PRO A 734 -6.45 19.47 -9.30
N ALA A 735 -6.94 18.67 -8.34
CA ALA A 735 -6.17 18.08 -7.25
C ALA A 735 -6.61 16.64 -6.89
N ASN A 736 -5.88 15.97 -6.00
CA ASN A 736 -6.16 14.60 -5.52
C ASN A 736 -6.18 13.53 -6.65
N LEU A 737 -5.39 13.73 -7.70
CA LEU A 737 -5.42 12.86 -8.88
C LEU A 737 -5.11 11.39 -8.48
N THR A 738 -5.90 10.41 -8.90
CA THR A 738 -5.77 9.02 -8.39
C THR A 738 -6.07 7.93 -9.41
N LYS A 739 -5.20 6.90 -9.54
CA LYS A 739 -5.40 5.75 -10.45
C LYS A 739 -6.63 4.88 -10.11
N VAL A 740 -7.23 4.34 -11.17
CA VAL A 740 -8.51 3.63 -11.33
C VAL A 740 -8.41 2.83 -12.66
N GLY A 741 -9.34 1.92 -12.97
CA GLY A 741 -9.33 1.02 -14.13
C GLY A 741 -9.60 1.64 -15.50
N ASP A 742 -9.11 2.84 -15.75
CA ASP A 742 -9.22 3.63 -16.99
C ASP A 742 -9.99 4.97 -16.94
N THR A 743 -10.42 5.42 -15.76
CA THR A 743 -10.78 6.84 -15.55
C THR A 743 -10.42 7.39 -14.20
N LEU A 744 -9.79 8.55 -14.16
CA LEU A 744 -9.42 9.19 -12.92
C LEU A 744 -10.55 9.96 -12.28
N TYR A 745 -10.51 9.92 -10.97
CA TYR A 745 -11.27 10.75 -10.09
C TYR A 745 -10.32 11.78 -9.48
N PHE A 746 -10.62 13.06 -9.64
CA PHE A 746 -9.88 14.20 -9.10
C PHE A 746 -10.87 15.23 -8.55
N SER A 747 -10.41 16.17 -7.74
CA SER A 747 -11.24 17.28 -7.22
C SER A 747 -10.96 18.59 -7.96
N SER A 748 -11.99 19.40 -8.27
CA SER A 748 -11.89 20.69 -8.98
C SER A 748 -13.11 21.60 -8.73
N SER A 749 -13.01 22.90 -9.04
CA SER A 749 -14.16 23.83 -9.09
C SER A 749 -15.00 23.62 -10.35
N GLY A 750 -15.03 24.56 -11.31
CA GLY A 750 -15.68 24.41 -12.61
C GLY A 750 -16.83 25.38 -12.86
N ARG A 751 -16.56 26.69 -12.80
CA ARG A 751 -17.50 27.83 -12.97
C ARG A 751 -18.37 28.10 -11.72
N VAL A 752 -18.07 27.45 -10.61
CA VAL A 752 -18.92 27.42 -9.41
C VAL A 752 -18.05 27.54 -8.15
N SER A 753 -18.54 28.27 -7.14
CA SER A 753 -17.91 28.34 -5.82
C SER A 753 -18.09 27.03 -5.07
N GLY A 754 -17.05 26.20 -5.09
CA GLY A 754 -17.02 24.91 -4.42
C GLY A 754 -15.86 24.05 -4.91
N TYR A 755 -15.88 22.78 -4.54
CA TYR A 755 -15.01 21.74 -5.10
C TYR A 755 -15.83 20.46 -5.24
N GLY A 756 -16.15 20.08 -6.47
CA GLY A 756 -16.70 18.78 -6.80
C GLY A 756 -15.60 17.75 -6.99
N LEU A 757 -15.99 16.49 -7.11
CA LEU A 757 -15.17 15.55 -7.85
C LEU A 757 -15.38 15.76 -9.35
N TRP A 758 -14.49 15.19 -10.15
CA TRP A 758 -14.43 15.17 -11.61
C TRP A 758 -13.87 13.85 -12.12
N LYS A 759 -14.29 13.43 -13.32
CA LYS A 759 -13.84 12.18 -13.97
C LYS A 759 -14.10 12.11 -15.48
N SER A 760 -13.35 11.22 -16.15
CA SER A 760 -12.50 11.52 -17.32
C SER A 760 -11.81 10.26 -17.95
N ASP A 761 -11.81 9.96 -19.28
CA ASP A 761 -10.66 9.24 -20.07
C ASP A 761 -8.40 10.68 -21.57
N GLY A 762 -8.32 11.90 -22.24
CA GLY A 762 -8.22 13.30 -21.70
C GLY A 762 -8.28 14.50 -22.69
N THR A 763 -9.44 15.15 -22.89
CA THR A 763 -9.69 16.37 -23.69
C THR A 763 -10.95 17.13 -23.23
N GLU A 764 -11.98 17.43 -24.05
CA GLU A 764 -13.09 18.30 -23.61
C GLU A 764 -14.44 17.62 -23.22
N SER A 765 -14.93 16.47 -23.72
CA SER A 765 -16.25 15.97 -23.23
C SER A 765 -16.12 15.22 -21.92
N GLY A 766 -15.76 13.94 -21.97
CA GLY A 766 -15.90 12.97 -20.87
C GLY A 766 -15.06 13.18 -19.62
N THR A 767 -14.29 14.26 -19.53
CA THR A 767 -14.07 15.00 -18.27
C THR A 767 -15.31 15.86 -17.98
N VAL A 768 -16.19 15.42 -17.08
CA VAL A 768 -17.03 16.38 -16.33
C VAL A 768 -17.10 16.04 -14.85
N ILE A 769 -17.83 16.90 -14.18
CA ILE A 769 -18.30 16.79 -12.83
C ILE A 769 -19.18 15.55 -12.63
N VAL A 770 -19.58 15.45 -11.38
CA VAL A 770 -19.90 14.22 -10.71
C VAL A 770 -20.99 14.65 -9.70
N ILE A 771 -20.60 15.54 -8.79
CA ILE A 771 -21.52 16.32 -7.97
C ILE A 771 -21.06 17.77 -8.10
N ASP A 772 -21.98 18.67 -8.43
CA ASP A 772 -21.74 20.05 -8.06
C ASP A 772 -21.99 20.17 -6.56
N SER A 773 -20.90 20.42 -5.82
CA SER A 773 -20.89 20.83 -4.41
C SER A 773 -21.84 22.00 -4.05
N HIS A 774 -22.46 22.65 -5.03
CA HIS A 774 -23.37 23.78 -4.87
C HIS A 774 -24.81 23.51 -5.34
N VAL A 775 -25.04 23.05 -6.57
CA VAL A 775 -26.40 22.71 -7.05
C VAL A 775 -26.92 21.40 -6.43
N ASP A 776 -26.05 20.41 -6.25
CA ASP A 776 -26.40 19.08 -5.73
C ASP A 776 -25.64 18.66 -4.45
N ASN A 777 -24.79 19.56 -3.94
CA ASN A 777 -24.38 19.77 -2.54
C ASN A 777 -23.52 18.71 -1.85
N LEU A 778 -23.89 17.44 -1.98
CA LEU A 778 -23.40 16.34 -1.14
C LEU A 778 -21.95 15.93 -1.44
N ALA A 779 -21.21 15.49 -0.43
CA ALA A 779 -19.81 15.06 -0.56
C ALA A 779 -18.90 16.08 -1.29
N SER A 780 -18.95 17.35 -0.84
CA SER A 780 -18.12 18.44 -1.34
C SER A 780 -16.66 18.36 -0.82
N ASN A 781 -15.73 18.95 -1.57
CA ASN A 781 -14.28 18.97 -1.29
C ASN A 781 -13.65 17.57 -1.06
N PRO A 782 -13.56 16.73 -2.11
CA PRO A 782 -13.04 15.36 -2.02
C PRO A 782 -11.52 15.32 -1.75
N ARG A 783 -11.09 14.50 -0.79
CA ARG A 783 -9.68 14.38 -0.35
C ARG A 783 -9.28 12.93 -0.06
N TYR A 784 -8.01 12.59 -0.26
CA TYR A 784 -7.48 11.24 0.03
C TYR A 784 -8.12 10.10 -0.78
N LEU A 785 -8.45 10.42 -2.02
CA LEU A 785 -8.34 9.43 -3.08
C LEU A 785 -6.86 8.99 -3.15
N THR A 786 -6.55 7.70 -3.30
CA THR A 786 -5.26 7.18 -3.80
C THR A 786 -5.44 5.71 -4.18
N ASN A 787 -4.68 5.22 -5.16
CA ASN A 787 -5.05 4.01 -5.88
C ASN A 787 -4.93 2.72 -5.08
N VAL A 788 -6.08 2.17 -4.71
CA VAL A 788 -6.37 0.73 -4.68
C VAL A 788 -7.88 0.53 -4.87
N GLY A 789 -8.36 -0.68 -5.05
CA GLY A 789 -9.80 -0.94 -5.24
C GLY A 789 -10.08 -2.42 -5.35
N GLY A 790 -11.11 -2.90 -6.08
CA GLY A 790 -11.92 -2.16 -7.07
C GLY A 790 -12.84 -1.10 -6.50
N THR A 791 -12.93 -1.10 -5.19
CA THR A 791 -13.29 -0.04 -4.25
C THR A 791 -12.79 1.36 -4.68
N LEU A 792 -13.41 2.44 -4.19
CA LEU A 792 -13.52 3.71 -4.94
C LEU A 792 -13.50 5.00 -4.04
N TYR A 793 -12.51 5.18 -3.15
CA TYR A 793 -12.72 5.85 -1.84
C TYR A 793 -12.02 7.20 -1.52
N PHE A 794 -12.66 8.09 -0.75
CA PHE A 794 -12.10 9.38 -0.27
C PHE A 794 -12.91 10.01 0.91
N ALA A 795 -12.46 11.15 1.43
CA ALA A 795 -13.09 11.98 2.48
C ALA A 795 -13.77 13.23 1.90
N ALA A 796 -14.98 13.57 2.34
CA ALA A 796 -15.68 14.79 1.93
C ALA A 796 -16.64 15.31 3.02
N TYR A 797 -17.24 16.49 2.75
CA TYR A 797 -18.27 17.16 3.56
C TYR A 797 -19.65 16.82 3.00
N ASP A 798 -20.67 16.49 3.79
CA ASP A 798 -21.96 16.02 3.26
C ASP A 798 -22.88 17.12 2.69
N GLY A 799 -22.45 18.38 2.66
CA GLY A 799 -23.23 19.50 2.15
C GLY A 799 -22.40 20.73 1.76
N PRO A 800 -23.06 21.88 1.57
CA PRO A 800 -22.41 23.11 1.15
C PRO A 800 -21.70 23.79 2.33
N GLY A 801 -20.38 23.87 2.27
CA GLY A 801 -19.58 24.66 3.22
C GLY A 801 -19.69 26.16 2.96
N ILE A 802 -20.86 26.74 3.23
CA ILE A 802 -21.16 28.18 3.17
C ILE A 802 -21.45 28.69 4.61
N ASP A 803 -21.10 29.94 4.88
CA ASP A 803 -20.84 30.59 6.20
C ASP A 803 -21.93 30.56 7.31
N ASP A 804 -22.99 29.74 7.20
CA ASP A 804 -24.07 29.61 8.19
C ASP A 804 -24.20 28.17 8.78
N VAL A 805 -23.39 27.20 8.30
CA VAL A 805 -23.57 25.76 8.59
C VAL A 805 -22.27 25.04 9.01
N PRO A 806 -22.23 24.29 10.14
CA PRO A 806 -21.13 23.37 10.44
C PRO A 806 -21.23 22.14 9.52
N SER A 807 -20.40 22.11 8.49
CA SER A 807 -20.35 20.99 7.54
C SER A 807 -19.26 19.98 7.95
N ASN A 808 -19.63 18.70 7.93
CA ASN A 808 -18.83 17.57 8.42
C ASN A 808 -17.59 17.26 7.58
N VAL A 809 -16.71 16.37 8.04
CA VAL A 809 -15.66 15.74 7.21
C VAL A 809 -15.29 14.38 7.74
N GLU A 810 -15.45 13.37 6.91
CA GLU A 810 -14.79 12.09 7.14
C GLU A 810 -14.76 11.21 5.88
N LEU A 811 -15.93 10.85 5.31
CA LEU A 811 -16.09 9.82 4.27
C LEU A 811 -17.13 10.23 3.15
N TRP A 812 -17.71 9.30 2.33
CA TRP A 812 -19.11 9.30 1.75
C TRP A 812 -19.42 8.12 0.77
N LYS A 813 -20.56 7.97 0.03
CA LYS A 813 -20.90 6.71 -0.73
C LYS A 813 -21.62 6.61 -2.16
N SER A 814 -20.93 6.38 -3.33
CA SER A 814 -21.43 6.16 -4.75
C SER A 814 -20.38 5.57 -5.78
N ASP A 815 -20.68 5.23 -7.08
CA ASP A 815 -19.76 4.53 -8.07
C ASP A 815 -19.62 4.92 -9.56
N GLY A 816 -18.77 5.87 -9.93
CA GLY A 816 -18.66 6.40 -11.30
C GLY A 816 -19.95 7.07 -11.84
N THR A 817 -21.09 6.80 -11.19
CA THR A 817 -22.51 6.69 -11.53
C THR A 817 -23.24 7.96 -11.94
N GLU A 818 -24.53 7.75 -12.24
CA GLU A 818 -25.64 8.59 -11.78
C GLU A 818 -25.64 8.67 -10.23
N ALA A 819 -26.30 7.75 -9.50
CA ALA A 819 -26.12 7.68 -8.03
C ALA A 819 -26.30 6.29 -7.39
N GLY A 820 -25.20 5.65 -6.98
CA GLY A 820 -25.24 4.42 -6.19
C GLY A 820 -25.35 4.69 -4.68
N THR A 821 -26.52 5.07 -4.16
CA THR A 821 -26.65 5.64 -2.80
C THR A 821 -27.98 5.40 -2.00
N ILE A 822 -27.90 5.30 -0.67
CA ILE A 822 -28.91 5.38 0.46
C ILE A 822 -28.10 5.62 1.78
N ARG A 823 -28.48 5.39 3.08
CA ARG A 823 -27.69 5.90 4.27
C ARG A 823 -27.29 4.95 5.46
N ILE A 824 -26.00 4.57 5.69
CA ILE A 824 -25.57 3.70 6.85
C ILE A 824 -25.38 4.44 8.20
N LYS A 825 -24.37 4.06 9.00
CA LYS A 825 -24.05 4.55 10.35
C LYS A 825 -23.28 5.88 10.34
N ASP A 826 -23.29 6.64 11.46
CA ASP A 826 -22.96 8.09 11.62
C ASP A 826 -22.50 8.45 13.07
N ILE A 827 -21.51 9.34 13.31
CA ILE A 827 -20.99 9.69 14.67
C ILE A 827 -21.10 11.19 14.99
N HIS A 828 -20.01 11.82 15.46
CA HIS A 828 -19.84 12.84 16.53
C HIS A 828 -21.09 13.19 17.37
N ALA A 829 -21.91 12.19 17.72
CA ALA A 829 -23.29 12.34 18.21
C ALA A 829 -24.19 13.27 17.35
N GLY A 830 -23.80 13.60 16.11
CA GLY A 830 -24.47 14.51 15.20
C GLY A 830 -23.52 15.14 14.18
N SER A 831 -23.86 16.35 13.71
CA SER A 831 -23.10 17.09 12.69
C SER A 831 -21.83 17.76 13.24
N LEU A 832 -20.85 16.94 13.62
CA LEU A 832 -19.44 17.29 13.80
C LEU A 832 -18.55 16.15 13.24
N PRO A 833 -17.29 16.43 12.87
CA PRO A 833 -16.48 15.58 11.97
C PRO A 833 -15.63 14.51 12.69
N SER A 834 -15.03 13.62 11.90
CA SER A 834 -14.18 12.54 12.41
C SER A 834 -12.83 12.33 11.68
N TYR A 835 -12.63 12.82 10.46
CA TYR A 835 -11.27 13.02 9.87
C TYR A 835 -10.29 11.80 9.70
N PRO A 836 -10.49 10.82 8.78
CA PRO A 836 -9.41 9.91 8.38
C PRO A 836 -8.61 10.42 7.15
N ALA A 837 -7.28 10.41 7.20
CA ALA A 837 -6.36 10.95 6.18
C ALA A 837 -5.30 9.94 5.65
N SER A 838 -4.87 10.05 4.38
CA SER A 838 -3.84 9.20 3.72
C SER A 838 -4.20 7.71 3.51
N LEU A 839 -3.41 7.02 2.67
CA LEU A 839 -3.78 5.75 2.00
C LEU A 839 -2.58 5.15 1.19
N THR A 840 -2.35 3.83 1.15
CA THR A 840 -1.44 3.19 0.15
C THR A 840 -1.90 1.78 -0.33
N ASN A 841 -1.26 1.23 -1.37
CA ASN A 841 -1.67 0.11 -2.27
C ASN A 841 -1.10 -1.32 -2.02
N VAL A 842 -1.93 -2.39 -1.93
CA VAL A 842 -1.70 -3.75 -2.53
C VAL A 842 -3.01 -4.42 -3.04
N GLY A 843 -3.56 -5.51 -2.42
CA GLY A 843 -4.81 -6.20 -2.84
C GLY A 843 -5.67 -6.78 -1.68
N GLY A 844 -6.94 -6.36 -1.50
CA GLY A 844 -7.91 -6.95 -0.54
C GLY A 844 -8.62 -5.98 0.46
N ARG A 845 -8.74 -6.34 1.75
CA ARG A 845 -9.27 -5.61 2.93
C ARG A 845 -8.56 -4.27 3.21
N LEU A 846 -9.17 -3.31 3.92
CA LEU A 846 -8.79 -1.88 3.96
C LEU A 846 -8.60 -1.29 5.41
N TYR A 847 -8.20 -0.02 5.68
CA TYR A 847 -7.88 0.47 7.07
C TYR A 847 -8.11 1.99 7.36
N PHE A 848 -8.55 2.42 8.59
CA PHE A 848 -8.70 3.85 9.00
C PHE A 848 -8.60 4.21 10.51
N THR A 849 -8.55 5.52 10.82
CA THR A 849 -8.57 6.17 12.16
C THR A 849 -9.43 7.45 12.12
N ALA A 850 -10.40 7.66 13.02
CA ALA A 850 -11.20 8.91 13.08
C ALA A 850 -12.06 9.16 14.35
N ASP A 851 -12.40 10.43 14.56
CA ASP A 851 -12.60 11.18 15.81
C ASP A 851 -13.80 10.84 16.71
N ASP A 852 -13.81 11.50 17.87
CA ASP A 852 -14.67 11.29 19.04
C ASP A 852 -15.08 12.61 19.73
N GLY A 853 -14.27 13.67 19.60
CA GLY A 853 -14.47 14.96 20.27
C GLY A 853 -13.85 15.08 21.66
N ALA A 854 -13.38 13.98 22.29
CA ALA A 854 -12.66 14.04 23.56
C ALA A 854 -11.55 12.97 23.73
N SER A 855 -11.82 11.73 23.30
CA SER A 855 -10.97 10.55 23.54
C SER A 855 -9.99 10.37 22.40
N GLY A 856 -8.66 10.49 22.59
CA GLY A 856 -7.64 10.72 21.56
C GLY A 856 -7.47 9.65 20.45
N ARG A 857 -6.86 10.01 19.30
CA ARG A 857 -6.67 9.26 18.02
C ARG A 857 -6.36 7.73 18.05
N GLU A 858 -7.26 6.80 17.66
CA GLU A 858 -6.99 5.33 17.57
C GLU A 858 -7.43 4.66 16.21
N LEU A 859 -7.30 3.33 16.02
CA LEU A 859 -7.41 2.61 14.71
C LEU A 859 -8.58 1.60 14.59
N TRP A 860 -9.27 1.59 13.44
CA TRP A 860 -10.50 0.84 13.16
C TRP A 860 -10.49 0.01 11.85
N THR A 861 -11.51 -0.83 11.62
CA THR A 861 -11.80 -1.47 10.31
C THR A 861 -13.30 -1.75 10.07
N SER A 862 -13.82 -2.00 8.84
CA SER A 862 -15.29 -1.96 8.57
C SER A 862 -16.14 -3.19 8.94
N ASP A 863 -17.32 -2.93 9.49
CA ASP A 863 -18.58 -3.63 9.25
C ASP A 863 -19.70 -2.60 9.10
N GLY A 864 -19.71 -1.55 9.93
CA GLY A 864 -20.63 -0.43 9.84
C GLY A 864 -22.12 -0.82 9.87
N THR A 865 -22.49 -1.96 10.49
CA THR A 865 -23.75 -2.66 10.18
C THR A 865 -24.60 -3.10 11.38
N GLU A 866 -25.79 -3.63 11.09
CA GLU A 866 -26.86 -3.95 12.06
C GLU A 866 -26.57 -5.16 12.97
N ALA A 867 -25.96 -6.23 12.43
CA ALA A 867 -25.97 -7.57 13.02
C ALA A 867 -24.98 -7.80 14.19
N GLY A 868 -24.81 -6.79 15.05
CA GLY A 868 -23.77 -6.73 16.10
C GLY A 868 -22.46 -6.23 15.52
N THR A 869 -22.02 -5.03 15.89
CA THR A 869 -20.99 -4.27 15.15
C THR A 869 -19.62 -4.35 15.88
N LYS A 870 -18.52 -4.80 15.25
CA LYS A 870 -17.42 -5.57 15.91
C LYS A 870 -15.99 -5.00 16.26
N LEU A 871 -15.82 -4.00 17.14
CA LEU A 871 -14.52 -3.45 17.62
C LEU A 871 -13.47 -4.40 18.25
N VAL A 872 -12.37 -4.74 17.58
CA VAL A 872 -11.43 -5.81 18.04
C VAL A 872 -10.93 -5.72 19.51
N HIS A 873 -10.61 -4.53 20.05
CA HIS A 873 -10.45 -4.34 21.51
C HIS A 873 -10.46 -2.85 21.92
N ASP A 874 -10.48 -2.57 23.23
CA ASP A 874 -10.20 -1.28 23.86
C ASP A 874 -9.25 -1.49 25.05
N PHE A 875 -8.14 -0.74 25.13
CA PHE A 875 -6.95 -1.09 25.93
C PHE A 875 -6.71 -0.26 27.18
N ALA A 876 -6.90 1.06 27.08
CA ALA A 876 -6.20 2.00 27.95
C ALA A 876 -7.03 3.19 28.52
N PRO A 877 -8.35 3.04 28.63
CA PRO A 877 -9.78 4.63 28.09
C PRO A 877 -9.25 6.01 27.64
N GLY A 878 -9.46 6.25 26.34
CA GLY A 878 -9.73 7.52 25.66
C GLY A 878 -8.63 8.58 25.68
N GLU A 879 -8.50 9.30 26.79
CA GLU A 879 -7.67 10.51 26.93
C GLU A 879 -6.25 10.39 26.35
N PRO A 880 -5.56 9.23 26.36
CA PRO A 880 -4.25 9.10 25.72
C PRO A 880 -4.26 9.22 24.19
N GLY A 881 -5.11 8.48 23.45
CA GLY A 881 -5.00 8.30 21.98
C GLY A 881 -3.64 7.79 21.49
N SER A 882 -3.33 7.89 20.19
CA SER A 882 -2.04 7.51 19.58
C SER A 882 -1.70 8.07 18.18
N ASP A 883 -2.67 8.32 17.31
CA ASP A 883 -2.54 8.48 15.84
C ASP A 883 -1.73 7.35 15.16
N PRO A 884 -2.34 6.17 15.07
CA PRO A 884 -1.66 4.91 14.76
C PRO A 884 -1.50 4.72 13.24
N ALA A 885 -0.52 5.40 12.67
CA ALA A 885 -0.25 5.39 11.22
C ALA A 885 0.34 4.04 10.70
N SER A 886 0.61 4.02 9.37
CA SER A 886 1.52 3.08 8.69
C SER A 886 1.00 1.72 8.21
N ILE A 887 0.60 0.82 9.10
CA ILE A 887 -0.15 -0.44 8.90
C ILE A 887 0.17 -1.28 7.63
N VAL A 888 1.22 -2.14 7.69
CA VAL A 888 1.62 -3.19 6.69
C VAL A 888 2.77 -4.11 7.27
N ALA A 889 3.55 -4.93 6.52
CA ALA A 889 3.21 -6.21 5.85
C ALA A 889 4.28 -6.88 4.93
N VAL A 890 4.29 -8.22 4.86
CA VAL A 890 4.35 -8.99 3.60
C VAL A 890 3.05 -9.78 3.43
N ASN A 891 3.02 -11.06 3.81
CA ASN A 891 1.79 -11.80 4.15
C ASN A 891 1.56 -11.87 5.68
N GLY A 892 2.62 -11.69 6.48
CA GLY A 892 2.65 -12.04 7.90
C GLY A 892 2.05 -11.03 8.88
N ARG A 893 2.82 -10.66 9.92
CA ARG A 893 2.44 -9.64 10.91
C ARG A 893 2.47 -8.23 10.32
N LEU A 894 1.86 -7.31 11.06
CA LEU A 894 1.55 -5.97 10.61
C LEU A 894 1.64 -5.00 11.80
N PHE A 895 2.42 -3.92 11.71
CA PHE A 895 2.69 -2.97 12.82
C PHE A 895 2.43 -1.49 12.40
N VAL A 896 2.78 -0.52 13.27
CA VAL A 896 2.03 0.74 13.49
C VAL A 896 2.97 1.95 13.76
N VAL A 897 2.50 2.97 14.49
CA VAL A 897 3.30 3.80 15.40
C VAL A 897 2.56 4.01 16.72
N ALA A 898 3.29 4.09 17.83
CA ALA A 898 2.81 4.67 19.09
C ALA A 898 3.60 5.95 19.38
N THR A 899 2.98 6.93 20.03
CA THR A 899 3.51 8.31 20.09
C THR A 899 3.47 8.87 21.53
N THR A 900 3.86 8.07 22.53
CA THR A 900 3.44 8.23 23.94
C THR A 900 3.82 9.55 24.64
N GLU A 901 3.26 9.79 25.82
CA GLU A 901 4.12 10.12 26.96
C GLU A 901 4.44 8.81 27.70
N TRP A 902 3.37 8.14 28.16
CA TRP A 902 3.19 6.77 28.67
C TRP A 902 4.29 5.72 28.41
N TYR A 903 4.02 4.60 27.73
CA TYR A 903 4.81 3.38 27.95
C TYR A 903 6.18 3.31 27.26
N GLY A 904 6.52 4.24 26.36
CA GLY A 904 7.79 4.21 25.63
C GLY A 904 8.25 5.56 25.11
N GLY A 905 8.41 5.73 23.80
CA GLY A 905 8.05 4.79 22.72
C GLY A 905 6.53 4.67 22.49
N GLU A 906 5.90 3.48 22.55
CA GLU A 906 6.46 2.10 22.54
C GLU A 906 5.65 1.14 21.64
N ILE A 907 6.23 0.00 21.24
CA ILE A 907 5.65 -0.87 20.20
C ILE A 907 5.71 -2.38 20.57
N TRP A 908 4.89 -3.21 19.93
CA TRP A 908 4.23 -4.35 20.57
C TRP A 908 3.99 -5.51 19.58
N VAL A 909 3.59 -6.72 20.04
CA VAL A 909 3.64 -7.94 19.18
C VAL A 909 2.77 -9.12 19.63
N ALA A 910 2.28 -9.93 18.68
CA ALA A 910 2.04 -11.38 18.83
C ALA A 910 1.94 -12.08 17.45
N ASN A 911 1.06 -13.09 17.29
CA ASN A 911 1.00 -13.99 16.13
C ASN A 911 -0.28 -13.82 15.26
N LEU A 912 -0.53 -14.74 14.33
CA LEU A 912 -1.19 -14.49 13.04
C LEU A 912 -2.22 -15.57 12.69
N ALA A 913 -3.29 -15.18 11.99
CA ALA A 913 -4.13 -16.06 11.19
C ALA A 913 -3.99 -15.73 9.68
N GLU A 914 -3.57 -16.72 8.89
CA GLU A 914 -3.52 -16.71 7.42
C GLU A 914 -4.93 -17.04 6.83
N PRO A 915 -5.21 -16.82 5.52
CA PRO A 915 -6.44 -17.32 4.90
C PRO A 915 -6.54 -18.86 5.01
N PRO A 916 -7.74 -19.43 5.26
CA PRO A 916 -7.89 -20.88 5.43
C PRO A 916 -7.49 -21.63 4.15
N LEU A 917 -6.79 -22.75 4.33
CA LEU A 917 -6.43 -23.65 3.24
C LEU A 917 -7.70 -24.19 2.58
N ALA A 918 -7.79 -24.18 1.26
CA ALA A 918 -9.02 -24.56 0.56
C ALA A 918 -9.36 -26.04 0.85
N GLY A 919 -10.51 -26.29 1.48
CA GLY A 919 -10.92 -27.63 1.93
C GLY A 919 -10.54 -27.99 3.37
N ASP A 920 -9.78 -27.14 4.07
CA ASP A 920 -9.48 -27.24 5.50
C ASP A 920 -10.64 -26.62 6.31
N TYR A 921 -11.65 -27.46 6.58
CA TYR A 921 -12.91 -27.07 7.19
C TYR A 921 -12.90 -27.15 8.71
N ASN A 922 -11.95 -27.89 9.29
CA ASN A 922 -11.70 -27.85 10.74
C ASN A 922 -10.62 -26.82 11.13
N ARG A 923 -9.85 -26.32 10.17
CA ARG A 923 -8.75 -25.35 10.32
C ARG A 923 -7.57 -25.90 11.11
N ASP A 924 -7.27 -27.20 10.96
CA ASP A 924 -6.10 -27.86 11.56
C ASP A 924 -4.81 -27.70 10.74
N GLY A 925 -4.90 -27.11 9.54
CA GLY A 925 -3.78 -26.87 8.64
C GLY A 925 -3.52 -28.03 7.67
N VAL A 926 -4.33 -29.09 7.67
CA VAL A 926 -4.15 -30.26 6.81
C VAL A 926 -5.49 -30.74 6.25
N VAL A 927 -5.72 -30.65 4.93
CA VAL A 927 -6.96 -31.14 4.32
C VAL A 927 -7.01 -32.67 4.38
N ASN A 928 -7.76 -33.20 5.35
CA ASN A 928 -7.74 -34.62 5.71
C ASN A 928 -9.17 -35.19 5.91
N GLY A 929 -9.26 -36.40 6.48
CA GLY A 929 -10.56 -37.06 6.73
C GLY A 929 -11.41 -36.35 7.80
N SER A 930 -10.78 -35.54 8.65
CA SER A 930 -11.44 -34.70 9.66
C SER A 930 -12.26 -33.57 9.02
N ASP A 931 -11.79 -33.01 7.91
CA ASP A 931 -12.50 -32.00 7.13
C ASP A 931 -13.67 -32.59 6.36
N PHE A 932 -13.49 -33.78 5.80
CA PHE A 932 -14.61 -34.53 5.22
C PHE A 932 -15.70 -34.78 6.27
N LEU A 933 -15.33 -35.09 7.52
CA LEU A 933 -16.26 -35.21 8.63
C LEU A 933 -16.88 -33.87 9.04
N ALA A 934 -16.15 -32.75 8.95
CA ALA A 934 -16.69 -31.41 9.19
C ALA A 934 -17.73 -31.02 8.12
N TRP A 935 -17.40 -31.22 6.84
CA TRP A 935 -18.33 -31.08 5.70
C TRP A 935 -19.54 -32.00 5.82
N GLN A 936 -19.34 -33.28 6.11
CA GLN A 936 -20.43 -34.26 6.22
C GLN A 936 -21.41 -33.92 7.36
N ARG A 937 -20.93 -33.31 8.45
CA ARG A 937 -21.78 -32.83 9.56
C ARG A 937 -22.57 -31.57 9.21
N GLN A 938 -22.09 -30.79 8.25
CA GLN A 938 -22.69 -29.52 7.83
C GLN A 938 -23.44 -29.62 6.48
N TYR A 939 -23.37 -30.76 5.77
CA TYR A 939 -23.98 -30.95 4.46
C TYR A 939 -25.50 -30.68 4.47
N GLY A 940 -25.93 -29.77 3.59
CA GLY A 940 -27.31 -29.27 3.51
C GLY A 940 -27.63 -28.12 4.46
N SER A 941 -26.67 -27.62 5.24
CA SER A 941 -26.82 -26.38 6.02
C SER A 941 -26.50 -25.13 5.18
N GLN A 942 -26.95 -23.97 5.67
CA GLN A 942 -26.55 -22.67 5.12
C GLN A 942 -25.37 -22.13 5.92
N ALA A 943 -24.36 -21.62 5.23
CA ALA A 943 -23.20 -20.97 5.84
C ALA A 943 -23.49 -19.47 6.04
N THR A 944 -23.30 -19.00 7.27
CA THR A 944 -23.45 -17.58 7.65
C THR A 944 -22.30 -17.17 8.56
N PRO A 945 -21.34 -16.34 8.10
CA PRO A 945 -21.25 -15.73 6.76
C PRO A 945 -21.07 -16.73 5.60
N LEU A 946 -21.25 -16.27 4.36
CA LEU A 946 -20.87 -17.03 3.16
C LEU A 946 -19.37 -17.38 3.24
N GLY A 947 -18.97 -18.57 2.81
CA GLY A 947 -17.57 -19.01 2.93
C GLY A 947 -17.17 -19.49 4.33
N SER A 948 -18.12 -19.67 5.26
CA SER A 948 -17.86 -20.14 6.63
C SER A 948 -18.16 -21.63 6.83
N GLY A 949 -17.56 -22.22 7.87
CA GLY A 949 -17.66 -23.66 8.12
C GLY A 949 -17.11 -24.46 6.93
N ALA A 950 -17.94 -25.34 6.38
CA ALA A 950 -17.60 -26.18 5.24
C ALA A 950 -18.09 -25.64 3.87
N ASP A 951 -18.55 -24.39 3.77
CA ASP A 951 -18.81 -23.70 2.49
C ASP A 951 -17.48 -23.24 1.86
N GLY A 952 -16.68 -24.19 1.38
CA GLY A 952 -15.40 -23.92 0.72
C GLY A 952 -15.52 -23.26 -0.66
N ASN A 953 -16.71 -23.19 -1.26
CA ASN A 953 -16.95 -22.54 -2.54
C ASN A 953 -17.58 -21.14 -2.44
N GLY A 954 -18.08 -20.76 -1.25
CA GLY A 954 -18.58 -19.42 -0.94
C GLY A 954 -19.99 -19.13 -1.46
N ASN A 955 -20.78 -20.16 -1.78
CA ASN A 955 -22.13 -19.99 -2.34
C ASN A 955 -23.23 -19.91 -1.25
N GLY A 956 -22.87 -20.04 0.03
CA GLY A 956 -23.77 -20.02 1.18
C GLY A 956 -24.42 -21.36 1.53
N SER A 957 -24.15 -22.43 0.78
CA SER A 957 -24.76 -23.74 0.93
C SER A 957 -23.70 -24.82 1.00
N VAL A 958 -23.59 -25.50 2.14
CA VAL A 958 -22.63 -26.62 2.29
C VAL A 958 -23.12 -27.81 1.47
N ASP A 959 -22.59 -27.98 0.26
CA ASP A 959 -23.11 -28.91 -0.75
C ASP A 959 -22.01 -29.70 -1.49
N ALA A 960 -22.30 -30.21 -2.69
CA ALA A 960 -21.36 -31.00 -3.49
C ALA A 960 -20.24 -30.16 -4.15
N GLY A 961 -20.43 -28.85 -4.28
CA GLY A 961 -19.40 -27.88 -4.68
C GLY A 961 -18.26 -27.86 -3.66
N ASP A 962 -18.57 -27.85 -2.38
CA ASP A 962 -17.56 -27.88 -1.31
C ASP A 962 -16.81 -29.20 -1.26
N LEU A 963 -17.54 -30.32 -1.37
CA LEU A 963 -16.89 -31.63 -1.49
C LEU A 963 -15.91 -31.68 -2.67
N THR A 964 -16.15 -30.89 -3.72
CA THR A 964 -15.23 -30.77 -4.86
C THR A 964 -13.97 -29.98 -4.47
N ILE A 965 -14.10 -28.90 -3.70
CA ILE A 965 -12.97 -28.15 -3.13
C ILE A 965 -12.13 -29.04 -2.19
N TRP A 966 -12.77 -29.77 -1.27
CA TRP A 966 -12.05 -30.71 -0.39
C TRP A 966 -11.34 -31.82 -1.18
N LYS A 967 -12.00 -32.44 -2.18
CA LYS A 967 -11.37 -33.46 -3.03
C LYS A 967 -10.17 -32.95 -3.83
N GLN A 968 -10.22 -31.71 -4.31
CA GLN A 968 -9.13 -31.09 -5.06
C GLN A 968 -7.89 -30.84 -4.20
N ASN A 969 -8.07 -30.66 -2.89
CA ASN A 969 -7.01 -30.31 -1.96
C ASN A 969 -6.68 -31.44 -0.96
N PHE A 970 -7.31 -32.61 -1.03
CA PHE A 970 -7.09 -33.70 -0.07
C PHE A 970 -5.61 -34.15 -0.02
N GLY A 971 -5.02 -34.12 1.17
CA GLY A 971 -3.60 -34.34 1.40
C GLY A 971 -2.74 -33.07 1.32
N ALA A 972 -3.32 -31.90 1.03
CA ALA A 972 -2.62 -30.62 1.15
C ALA A 972 -2.39 -30.28 2.63
N THR A 973 -1.16 -29.90 2.95
CA THR A 973 -0.75 -29.32 4.23
C THR A 973 -0.42 -27.85 4.01
N ALA A 974 -0.81 -26.97 4.93
CA ALA A 974 -0.29 -25.61 4.98
C ALA A 974 1.26 -25.66 5.01
N PRO A 975 1.98 -24.78 4.29
CA PRO A 975 3.43 -24.85 4.23
C PRO A 975 4.06 -24.72 5.61
N LEU A 976 4.70 -25.79 6.09
CA LEU A 976 5.61 -25.72 7.23
C LEU A 976 6.72 -24.73 6.90
N LEU A 977 6.98 -23.79 7.82
CA LEU A 977 8.08 -22.84 7.74
C LEU A 977 9.38 -23.61 7.49
N ALA A 978 9.96 -23.42 6.30
CA ALA A 978 11.26 -23.96 5.97
C ALA A 978 12.31 -23.25 6.83
N THR A 979 12.69 -23.87 7.94
CA THR A 979 13.88 -23.48 8.68
C THR A 979 15.09 -23.69 7.77
N SER A 980 15.61 -22.61 7.19
CA SER A 980 16.86 -22.64 6.45
C SER A 980 17.99 -22.93 7.44
N ALA A 981 18.35 -24.21 7.54
CA ALA A 981 19.57 -24.60 8.23
C ALA A 981 20.75 -23.83 7.61
N ALA A 982 21.56 -23.19 8.46
CA ALA A 982 22.72 -22.42 8.03
C ALA A 982 23.67 -23.30 7.19
N PRO A 983 24.35 -22.74 6.18
CA PRO A 983 25.26 -23.50 5.33
C PRO A 983 26.42 -24.06 6.17
N SER A 984 26.38 -25.36 6.45
CA SER A 984 27.46 -26.05 7.16
C SER A 984 28.72 -26.06 6.31
N VAL A 985 29.84 -25.64 6.93
CA VAL A 985 31.16 -25.58 6.30
C VAL A 985 31.53 -26.92 5.66
N ALA A 986 32.03 -26.88 4.42
CA ALA A 986 32.39 -28.07 3.67
C ALA A 986 33.49 -28.91 4.35
N ASN A 987 33.29 -30.22 4.37
CA ASN A 987 34.36 -31.21 4.45
C ASN A 987 34.00 -32.37 3.52
N ASP A 988 34.91 -32.72 2.62
CA ASP A 988 34.73 -33.81 1.65
C ASP A 988 34.55 -35.17 2.34
N SER A 989 33.60 -35.98 1.86
CA SER A 989 33.91 -37.31 1.28
C SER A 989 32.67 -38.15 0.92
N ALA A 990 32.85 -38.93 -0.17
CA ALA A 990 32.09 -40.12 -0.59
C ALA A 990 30.68 -39.95 -1.20
N ALA A 991 30.52 -40.55 -2.38
CA ALA A 991 29.32 -40.52 -3.22
C ALA A 991 28.52 -41.83 -3.19
N VAL A 992 27.19 -41.76 -3.40
CA VAL A 992 26.38 -42.85 -3.99
C VAL A 992 25.28 -42.29 -4.91
N MET A 993 24.90 -43.08 -5.90
CA MET A 993 24.05 -42.86 -7.08
C MET A 993 22.67 -42.20 -6.87
N ALA A 994 22.20 -41.54 -7.94
CA ALA A 994 20.83 -41.05 -8.12
C ALA A 994 19.88 -42.11 -8.72
N MET A 995 18.57 -41.94 -8.49
CA MET A 995 17.48 -42.52 -9.28
C MET A 995 16.42 -41.44 -9.56
N GLU A 996 15.88 -41.41 -10.79
CA GLU A 996 14.91 -40.42 -11.26
C GLU A 996 13.46 -40.76 -10.83
N PRO A 997 12.56 -39.76 -10.67
CA PRO A 997 11.13 -40.00 -10.44
C PRO A 997 10.36 -40.24 -11.75
N MET A 998 9.46 -41.23 -11.75
CA MET A 998 8.48 -41.44 -12.84
C MET A 998 7.18 -40.65 -12.63
N SER A 999 6.46 -40.40 -13.73
CA SER A 999 5.31 -39.50 -13.85
C SER A 999 3.95 -40.08 -13.47
N ASN A 1000 3.00 -39.16 -13.21
CA ASN A 1000 1.56 -39.43 -13.01
C ASN A 1000 0.89 -40.17 -14.18
N GLU A 1001 0.18 -41.27 -13.89
CA GLU A 1001 -1.03 -41.71 -14.61
C GLU A 1001 -1.71 -42.89 -13.87
N ALA A 1002 -2.92 -42.68 -13.30
CA ALA A 1002 -3.98 -43.70 -13.10
C ALA A 1002 -5.09 -43.25 -12.11
N LEU A 1003 -6.05 -42.43 -12.57
CA LEU A 1003 -7.35 -42.26 -11.88
C LEU A 1003 -8.48 -42.08 -12.89
N ALA A 1004 -9.29 -43.12 -13.10
CA ALA A 1004 -10.63 -43.00 -13.67
C ALA A 1004 -11.47 -44.26 -13.41
N LYS A 1005 -12.75 -44.04 -13.06
CA LYS A 1005 -13.88 -45.00 -12.89
C LYS A 1005 -13.94 -45.76 -11.56
N GLU A 1006 -14.89 -45.37 -10.72
CA GLU A 1006 -16.07 -46.20 -10.40
C GLU A 1006 -17.24 -45.30 -9.95
N ASP A 1007 -18.47 -45.65 -10.35
CA ASP A 1007 -19.69 -44.88 -10.07
C ASP A 1007 -20.28 -45.24 -8.70
N PHE A 1008 -20.65 -44.24 -7.88
CA PHE A 1008 -21.40 -44.44 -6.64
C PHE A 1008 -22.83 -43.92 -6.75
N ALA A 1009 -23.80 -44.80 -6.51
CA ALA A 1009 -25.23 -44.48 -6.47
C ALA A 1009 -25.69 -43.98 -5.09
N SER A 1010 -26.79 -43.23 -5.06
CA SER A 1010 -27.29 -42.45 -3.91
C SER A 1010 -27.70 -43.28 -2.67
N PRO A 1011 -27.60 -42.72 -1.45
CA PRO A 1011 -27.96 -43.40 -0.20
C PRO A 1011 -29.47 -43.40 0.10
N ARG A 1012 -29.90 -44.32 0.97
CA ARG A 1012 -31.26 -44.38 1.56
C ARG A 1012 -31.34 -43.57 2.86
N PRO A 1013 -32.52 -43.04 3.24
CA PRO A 1013 -32.67 -42.17 4.41
C PRO A 1013 -32.70 -42.92 5.76
N ALA A 1014 -32.45 -42.18 6.83
CA ALA A 1014 -32.35 -42.70 8.20
C ALA A 1014 -33.72 -42.97 8.85
N SER A 1015 -34.03 -44.24 9.15
CA SER A 1015 -35.11 -44.61 10.07
C SER A 1015 -34.86 -45.90 10.86
N GLU A 1016 -33.62 -46.42 10.89
CA GLU A 1016 -33.27 -47.66 11.59
C GLU A 1016 -32.00 -47.47 12.45
N PHE A 1017 -32.18 -46.93 13.66
CA PHE A 1017 -31.15 -46.95 14.70
C PHE A 1017 -31.75 -47.27 16.06
N ALA A 1018 -31.12 -48.21 16.77
CA ALA A 1018 -31.33 -48.50 18.19
C ALA A 1018 -30.01 -48.95 18.86
N PRO A 1019 -28.93 -48.13 18.80
CA PRO A 1019 -27.63 -48.48 19.38
C PRO A 1019 -27.64 -48.43 20.90
N ALA A 1020 -26.66 -49.08 21.52
CA ALA A 1020 -26.37 -48.97 22.95
C ALA A 1020 -24.85 -48.92 23.21
N GLU A 1021 -24.51 -48.27 24.32
CA GLU A 1021 -23.20 -48.26 25.02
C GLU A 1021 -22.00 -47.57 24.35
N ALA A 1022 -21.68 -46.39 24.92
CA ALA A 1022 -20.38 -45.73 24.82
C ALA A 1022 -19.52 -46.07 26.05
N SER A 1023 -18.22 -46.28 25.87
CA SER A 1023 -17.17 -45.96 26.86
C SER A 1023 -15.75 -46.16 26.28
N ALA A 1024 -14.78 -45.41 26.80
CA ALA A 1024 -13.32 -45.58 26.66
C ALA A 1024 -12.64 -45.24 25.31
N VAL A 1025 -12.53 -43.93 25.00
CA VAL A 1025 -11.49 -43.39 24.08
C VAL A 1025 -10.67 -42.24 24.70
N ASP A 1026 -10.98 -41.79 25.93
CA ASP A 1026 -10.32 -40.64 26.60
C ASP A 1026 -8.98 -40.95 27.30
N ALA A 1027 -8.26 -42.00 26.88
CA ALA A 1027 -7.03 -42.46 27.55
C ALA A 1027 -5.78 -42.57 26.65
N PHE A 1028 -5.80 -41.97 25.45
CA PHE A 1028 -4.70 -42.13 24.47
C PHE A 1028 -4.01 -40.81 24.04
N TYR A 1029 -4.39 -39.66 24.63
CA TYR A 1029 -3.83 -38.34 24.31
C TYR A 1029 -2.80 -37.81 25.34
N ALA A 1030 -2.10 -38.73 26.02
CA ALA A 1030 -0.99 -38.40 26.93
C ALA A 1030 0.17 -39.41 26.79
N SER A 1031 0.34 -39.98 25.59
CA SER A 1031 1.12 -41.20 25.37
C SER A 1031 1.77 -41.22 23.98
N GLY A 1032 2.73 -40.33 23.74
CA GLY A 1032 3.44 -40.23 22.47
C GLY A 1032 4.87 -39.67 22.61
N ASP A 1033 5.82 -40.42 22.06
CA ASP A 1033 7.21 -40.06 21.73
C ASP A 1033 7.59 -40.94 20.53
N LEU A 1034 8.35 -40.41 19.57
CA LEU A 1034 8.42 -40.94 18.19
C LEU A 1034 9.83 -41.46 17.83
N MET A 1035 10.35 -42.43 18.58
CA MET A 1035 11.50 -43.24 18.14
C MET A 1035 11.53 -44.64 18.78
N HIS A 1036 11.17 -45.68 18.02
CA HIS A 1036 11.83 -47.01 18.04
C HIS A 1036 11.12 -47.96 17.07
N LEU A 1037 11.76 -48.31 15.93
CA LEU A 1037 11.55 -49.59 15.22
C LEU A 1037 12.61 -49.82 14.13
N PHE A 1038 13.73 -50.42 14.51
CA PHE A 1038 14.58 -51.21 13.62
C PHE A 1038 14.82 -52.58 14.29
N SER A 1039 14.74 -53.66 13.49
CA SER A 1039 15.38 -55.00 13.64
C SER A 1039 15.60 -55.59 15.06
N ASP A 1040 15.31 -56.85 15.35
CA ASP A 1040 15.39 -58.04 14.49
C ASP A 1040 14.81 -59.28 15.23
N ALA A 1041 14.28 -60.28 14.50
CA ALA A 1041 14.30 -61.71 14.91
C ALA A 1041 13.62 -62.62 13.86
N ARG A 1042 14.18 -63.82 13.61
CA ARG A 1042 13.64 -64.83 12.70
C ARG A 1042 13.11 -66.08 13.43
N SER A 1043 12.28 -66.83 12.68
CA SER A 1043 12.11 -68.30 12.63
C SER A 1043 11.34 -69.05 13.73
N GLU A 1044 10.27 -69.73 13.32
CA GLU A 1044 10.10 -71.20 13.21
C GLU A 1044 8.73 -71.50 12.52
N ALA A 1045 8.43 -72.60 11.84
CA ALA A 1045 9.18 -73.79 11.40
C ALA A 1045 8.55 -74.41 10.12
N TRP A 1046 9.29 -75.24 9.37
CA TRP A 1046 8.73 -76.14 8.34
C TRP A 1046 9.30 -77.56 8.49
N GLY A 1047 8.43 -78.55 8.71
CA GLY A 1047 8.84 -79.93 8.96
C GLY A 1047 8.81 -80.82 7.72
N ARG A 1048 9.98 -81.19 7.18
CA ARG A 1048 10.13 -82.41 6.35
C ARG A 1048 11.49 -83.08 6.57
N LYS A 1049 11.47 -84.38 6.87
CA LYS A 1049 12.60 -85.28 6.62
C LYS A 1049 12.11 -86.69 6.32
N LYS A 1050 12.49 -87.23 5.16
CA LYS A 1050 12.58 -88.68 4.97
C LYS A 1050 13.83 -89.01 4.15
N ARG A 1051 14.82 -89.55 4.88
CA ARG A 1051 15.91 -90.46 4.47
C ARG A 1051 17.06 -90.02 3.55
N LEU A 1052 18.26 -90.34 4.06
CA LEU A 1052 19.56 -90.63 3.42
C LEU A 1052 20.21 -89.53 2.54
N GLY A 1053 21.54 -89.34 2.54
CA GLY A 1053 22.54 -89.93 3.43
C GLY A 1053 24.00 -89.66 3.02
N SER A 1054 24.77 -89.06 3.95
CA SER A 1054 26.25 -89.07 4.05
C SER A 1054 27.13 -88.28 3.06
N ARG A 1055 28.20 -87.70 3.63
CA ARG A 1055 29.42 -87.11 3.03
C ARG A 1055 29.23 -85.80 2.24
N LEU A 1056 30.18 -84.85 2.19
CA LEU A 1056 31.29 -84.34 3.02
C LEU A 1056 32.04 -83.35 2.09
N ARG A 1057 32.54 -82.24 2.64
CA ARG A 1057 33.55 -81.29 2.08
C ARG A 1057 33.16 -80.26 1.00
N MET A 1058 33.38 -79.00 1.41
CA MET A 1058 34.26 -77.96 0.83
C MET A 1058 33.99 -77.37 -0.57
N GLY A 1059 34.20 -76.04 -0.65
CA GLY A 1059 34.26 -75.24 -1.88
C GLY A 1059 32.94 -74.51 -2.15
N ALA A 1060 32.91 -73.18 -2.27
CA ALA A 1060 33.96 -72.18 -2.11
C ALA A 1060 33.36 -70.89 -1.51
#